data_AF-A0A6L7JGQ2-F1
#
_entry.id   AF-A0A6L7JGQ2-F1
#
_cell.length_a   1.000
_cell.length_b   1.000
_cell.length_c   1.000
_cell.angle_alpha   90.00
_cell.angle_beta   90.00
_cell.angle_gamma   90.00
#
_symmetry.space_group_name_H-M   'P 1'
#
loop_
_entity.id
_entity.type
_entity.pdbx_description
1 polymer ?
#
loop_
_entity_poly.entity_id
_entity_poly.type
_entity_poly.pdbx_seq_one_letter_code
_entity_poly.pdbx_strand_id
1 'polypeptide(L)'
;MDRQGSSPGGESAFRPRLLVTVHDVAPPFAEGVGRLLEELDRLQIERRVLKVIPNLDGRWLLTEDRRLCSLLQREVARGNEIVAHGWTHSARGPLRGSPRQRFLGARFAPQAAEFLTRSAGSAQRAAESARAVLADALGVEPRGFCAPGWLLNDAGRAGVAAAGFGYLMEQSRLRDLATGRTVLTPWQGFMGVGGIHEWLVQLGNGAIAVGARIAWDGLERCPNVKVYLHPQNLAGGGALDRVLERLESLKNGRQLVTAGQLLDLAGPATVAADSPDRIHSPSISVVIPALNEQAHVARALDSVRRQRYPADRLEAVLVDNDSKDDTLAEAEKVAAAWSAQGPGAPRLQLLKETGSGAAQAKNSGAAAARGEVLIFLDADSTLGVNVAGAVAAAWRSGARGGSIKVLADSDDVWERGFFGVMEFGKALLGVHCQMGYLDRGLFARLGGFRRDLRLAEDVDLMRRAARWLRFDGGRLQRVGAMPLVGDESDEGLCIMTSPRRLRGMPWRLGMFWMLLRWSLGFLGIGRGRYPAGGPAPNAPPPPTPARRIAMAILRLVLLTAAHRSSGRPAGLLWIWWLWDRLYVRWHGLRPVSEGSVLYYGFETYRAPRPVRLGDGTTVARGDRVCRIHMRNEVLAGSEYALLGKRAWGFIRAMRRDLAVLTENAESGAFNKRDAGFVAVTGATLLFRGARRMGFSVWPRPRSWRSEIERIYLLGLLALYRRDSETDRELLAEGRSSSATVSANVPEYELGEVWIGRRSLGWSRSSEASSVA
;
A
#
# COMPACT_ATOMS: atom_id res chain seq x y z
N MET A 1 -17.93 55.06 -32.79
CA MET A 1 -17.04 53.98 -33.22
C MET A 1 -15.86 53.97 -32.26
N ASP A 2 -16.03 53.41 -31.06
CA ASP A 2 -15.96 51.96 -30.76
C ASP A 2 -14.53 51.43 -30.99
N ARG A 3 -13.84 50.72 -30.08
CA ARG A 3 -14.19 50.12 -28.79
C ARG A 3 -12.90 49.66 -28.09
N GLN A 4 -12.91 49.79 -26.75
CA GLN A 4 -12.49 48.80 -25.73
C GLN A 4 -11.04 48.27 -25.79
N GLY A 5 -10.21 48.43 -24.75
CA GLY A 5 -10.55 48.25 -23.34
C GLY A 5 -9.82 47.02 -22.84
N SER A 6 -8.58 47.22 -22.39
CA SER A 6 -7.75 46.23 -21.73
C SER A 6 -8.43 45.76 -20.43
N SER A 7 -9.06 44.59 -20.47
CA SER A 7 -9.61 43.92 -19.28
C SER A 7 -8.47 43.53 -18.32
N PRO A 8 -8.54 43.87 -17.01
CA PRO A 8 -7.67 43.30 -16.00
C PRO A 8 -8.18 41.90 -15.64
N GLY A 9 -7.86 40.91 -16.48
CA GLY A 9 -8.16 39.50 -16.24
C GLY A 9 -7.06 38.83 -15.43
N GLY A 10 -7.02 39.06 -14.13
CA GLY A 10 -6.18 38.30 -13.20
C GLY A 10 -6.90 37.05 -12.72
N GLU A 11 -6.80 35.94 -13.46
CA GLU A 11 -7.14 34.61 -12.95
C GLU A 11 -6.31 34.32 -11.69
N SER A 12 -6.97 34.17 -10.53
CA SER A 12 -6.32 33.69 -9.31
C SER A 12 -5.94 32.20 -9.49
N ALA A 13 -4.78 31.95 -10.09
CA ALA A 13 -4.21 30.62 -10.23
C ALA A 13 -4.10 29.94 -8.85
N PHE A 14 -4.67 28.74 -8.72
CA PHE A 14 -4.56 27.91 -7.53
C PHE A 14 -3.08 27.66 -7.19
N ARG A 15 -2.60 28.23 -6.07
CA ARG A 15 -1.24 27.99 -5.57
C ARG A 15 -1.24 26.85 -4.56
N PRO A 16 -0.38 25.83 -4.72
CA PRO A 16 -0.22 24.78 -3.72
C PRO A 16 0.28 25.39 -2.41
N ARG A 17 -0.09 24.78 -1.28
CA ARG A 17 0.07 25.35 0.06
C ARG A 17 0.97 24.47 0.92
N LEU A 18 1.70 25.11 1.82
CA LEU A 18 2.59 24.45 2.77
C LEU A 18 2.31 24.99 4.17
N LEU A 19 2.06 24.06 5.09
CA LEU A 19 1.82 24.31 6.51
C LEU A 19 3.03 23.78 7.28
N VAL A 20 3.71 24.63 8.05
CA VAL A 20 4.84 24.20 8.90
C VAL A 20 4.42 24.31 10.36
N THR A 21 4.54 23.22 11.12
CA THR A 21 4.06 23.16 12.50
C THR A 21 5.16 22.75 13.48
N VAL A 22 5.40 23.55 14.51
CA VAL A 22 6.28 23.19 15.64
C VAL A 22 5.42 22.58 16.75
N HIS A 23 5.77 21.38 17.16
CA HIS A 23 5.04 20.57 18.14
C HIS A 23 5.60 20.73 19.55
N ASP A 24 4.84 20.26 20.54
CA ASP A 24 5.24 20.18 21.95
C ASP A 24 5.91 21.45 22.51
N VAL A 25 5.39 22.61 22.16
CA VAL A 25 5.94 23.88 22.62
C VAL A 25 5.54 24.07 24.09
N ALA A 26 6.51 23.97 24.99
CA ALA A 26 6.33 24.04 26.44
C ALA A 26 7.60 24.54 27.13
N PRO A 27 7.53 25.06 28.38
CA PRO A 27 8.67 25.63 29.09
C PRO A 27 9.94 24.75 29.12
N PRO A 28 9.85 23.43 29.40
CA PRO A 28 11.05 22.56 29.43
C PRO A 28 11.78 22.45 28.08
N PHE A 29 11.12 22.78 26.97
CA PHE A 29 11.66 22.67 25.62
C PHE A 29 11.95 24.04 24.98
N ALA A 30 11.89 25.13 25.76
CA ALA A 30 12.01 26.51 25.25
C ALA A 30 13.30 26.74 24.43
N GLU A 31 14.43 26.17 24.84
CA GLU A 31 15.70 26.29 24.10
C GLU A 31 15.62 25.59 22.73
N GLY A 32 15.07 24.37 22.69
CA GLY A 32 14.88 23.62 21.44
C GLY A 32 13.88 24.29 20.50
N VAL A 33 12.82 24.89 21.06
CA VAL A 33 11.87 25.71 20.30
C VAL A 33 12.59 26.91 19.69
N GLY A 34 13.41 27.63 20.46
CA GLY A 34 14.21 28.76 19.96
C GLY A 34 15.09 28.36 18.77
N ARG A 35 15.85 27.27 18.91
CA ARG A 35 16.71 26.75 17.82
C ARG A 35 15.92 26.39 16.57
N LEU A 36 14.77 25.71 16.71
CA LEU A 36 13.93 25.38 15.55
C LEU A 36 13.40 26.64 14.85
N LEU A 37 12.98 27.65 15.60
CA LEU A 37 12.50 28.90 15.03
C LEU A 37 13.62 29.66 14.30
N GLU A 38 14.86 29.61 14.80
CA GLU A 38 16.03 30.16 14.11
C GLU A 38 16.29 29.44 12.77
N GLU A 39 16.23 28.11 12.73
CA GLU A 39 16.37 27.37 11.46
C GLU A 39 15.22 27.68 10.49
N LEU A 40 13.99 27.79 10.99
CA LEU A 40 12.85 28.19 10.18
C LEU A 40 12.96 29.63 9.66
N ASP A 41 13.53 30.54 10.46
CA ASP A 41 13.82 31.92 10.04
C ASP A 41 14.90 31.93 8.94
N ARG A 42 15.94 31.10 9.04
CA ARG A 42 16.95 30.93 7.96
C ARG A 42 16.34 30.42 6.66
N LEU A 43 15.39 29.49 6.74
CA LEU A 43 14.64 29.01 5.59
C LEU A 43 13.53 29.98 5.12
N GLN A 44 13.40 31.15 5.74
CA GLN A 44 12.36 32.16 5.52
C GLN A 44 10.94 31.57 5.54
N ILE A 45 10.65 30.77 6.56
CA ILE A 45 9.30 30.24 6.83
C ILE A 45 8.54 31.28 7.66
N GLU A 46 7.91 32.23 6.97
CA GLU A 46 7.24 33.40 7.54
C GLU A 46 5.83 33.13 8.09
N ARG A 47 5.27 31.94 7.80
CA ARG A 47 3.97 31.48 8.31
C ARG A 47 4.12 30.07 8.87
N ARG A 48 3.99 29.95 10.19
CA ARG A 48 4.10 28.69 10.94
C ARG A 48 3.06 28.60 12.04
N VAL A 49 2.82 27.38 12.49
CA VAL A 49 1.89 27.07 13.58
C VAL A 49 2.65 26.51 14.75
N LEU A 50 2.51 27.12 15.92
CA LEU A 50 3.11 26.64 17.16
C LEU A 50 2.04 25.95 18.00
N LYS A 51 2.26 24.67 18.31
CA LYS A 51 1.37 23.84 19.12
C LYS A 51 1.82 23.90 20.57
N VAL A 52 1.16 24.75 21.34
CA VAL A 52 1.58 25.11 22.69
C VAL A 52 0.82 24.28 23.72
N ILE A 53 1.56 23.67 24.63
CA ILE A 53 1.03 22.94 25.79
C ILE A 53 0.99 23.93 26.96
N PRO A 54 -0.19 24.38 27.43
CA PRO A 54 -0.24 25.49 28.38
C PRO A 54 0.21 25.13 29.80
N ASN A 55 0.10 23.86 30.20
CA ASN A 55 0.48 23.41 31.54
C ASN A 55 1.07 21.99 31.51
N LEU A 56 2.23 21.82 30.89
CA LEU A 56 2.83 20.49 30.67
C LEU A 56 2.99 19.71 31.98
N ASP A 57 2.47 18.49 32.00
CA ASP A 57 2.38 17.57 33.13
C ASP A 57 1.65 18.12 34.38
N GLY A 58 1.01 19.28 34.28
CA GLY A 58 0.47 20.02 35.42
C GLY A 58 1.55 20.64 36.31
N ARG A 59 2.79 20.75 35.81
CA ARG A 59 3.95 21.25 36.56
C ARG A 59 4.58 22.48 35.94
N TRP A 60 4.48 22.62 34.61
CA TRP A 60 5.13 23.68 33.87
C TRP A 60 4.07 24.57 33.23
N LEU A 61 3.63 25.57 33.99
CA LEU A 61 2.63 26.53 33.54
C LEU A 61 3.27 27.56 32.62
N LEU A 62 2.69 27.79 31.45
CA LEU A 62 3.24 28.69 30.44
C LEU A 62 3.50 30.11 30.98
N THR A 63 2.56 30.65 31.76
CA THR A 63 2.61 32.03 32.30
C THR A 63 3.78 32.25 33.26
N GLU A 64 4.37 31.19 33.82
CA GLU A 64 5.54 31.28 34.70
C GLU A 64 6.85 31.43 33.91
N ASP A 65 6.88 31.02 32.64
CA ASP A 65 8.06 31.15 31.77
C ASP A 65 7.97 32.42 30.91
N ARG A 66 8.48 33.52 31.47
CA ARG A 66 8.55 34.82 30.78
C ARG A 66 9.35 34.76 29.47
N ARG A 67 10.36 33.90 29.36
CA ARG A 67 11.20 33.82 28.16
C ARG A 67 10.44 33.18 27.02
N LEU A 68 9.77 32.05 27.27
CA LEU A 68 8.94 31.38 26.28
C LEU A 68 7.73 32.23 25.91
N CYS A 69 7.06 32.86 26.88
CA CYS A 69 5.94 33.79 26.60
C CYS A 69 6.38 34.93 25.67
N SER A 70 7.49 35.59 25.97
CA SER A 70 8.01 36.67 25.14
C SER A 70 8.35 36.21 23.72
N LEU A 71 8.86 34.98 23.58
CA LEU A 71 9.14 34.37 22.28
C LEU A 71 7.84 34.10 21.51
N LEU A 72 6.83 33.51 22.14
CA LEU A 72 5.54 33.24 21.50
C LEU A 72 4.77 34.51 21.14
N GLN A 73 4.82 35.55 21.98
CA GLN A 73 4.24 36.86 21.69
C GLN A 73 4.88 37.50 20.44
N ARG A 74 6.20 37.36 20.26
CA ARG A 74 6.87 37.80 19.02
C ARG A 74 6.39 37.01 17.80
N GLU A 75 6.18 35.72 17.94
CA GLU A 75 5.65 34.86 16.86
C GLU A 75 4.23 35.26 16.48
N VAL A 76 3.37 35.52 17.46
CA VAL A 76 2.02 36.06 17.26
C VAL A 76 2.07 37.40 16.52
N ALA A 77 2.94 38.33 16.95
CA ALA A 77 3.11 39.63 16.30
C ALA A 77 3.60 39.53 14.84
N ARG A 78 4.33 38.46 14.50
CA ARG A 78 4.76 38.14 13.12
C ARG A 78 3.64 37.52 12.26
N GLY A 79 2.47 37.25 12.84
CA GLY A 79 1.32 36.63 12.17
C GLY A 79 1.37 35.10 12.14
N ASN A 80 2.18 34.48 13.01
CA ASN A 80 2.19 33.04 13.20
C ASN A 80 1.04 32.61 14.12
N GLU A 81 0.56 31.39 13.92
CA GLU A 81 -0.66 30.92 14.60
C GLU A 81 -0.32 30.06 15.81
N ILE A 82 -0.99 30.33 16.93
CA ILE A 82 -0.93 29.52 18.13
C ILE A 82 -2.10 28.55 18.16
N VAL A 83 -1.80 27.27 18.34
CA VAL A 83 -2.78 26.19 18.49
C VAL A 83 -2.62 25.56 19.85
N ALA A 84 -3.72 25.39 20.58
CA ALA A 84 -3.72 24.69 21.85
C ALA A 84 -3.38 23.21 21.64
N HIS A 85 -2.37 22.69 22.31
CA HIS A 85 -1.94 21.30 22.22
C HIS A 85 -2.28 20.49 23.46
N GLY A 86 -3.58 20.31 23.68
CA GLY A 86 -4.07 19.74 24.94
C GLY A 86 -3.97 20.73 26.10
N TRP A 87 -4.03 20.22 27.33
CA TRP A 87 -3.90 21.04 28.55
C TRP A 87 -2.62 20.66 29.29
N THR A 88 -2.50 19.39 29.70
CA THR A 88 -1.34 18.87 30.42
C THR A 88 -0.50 17.89 29.65
N HIS A 89 -0.96 17.39 28.49
CA HIS A 89 -0.26 16.37 27.72
C HIS A 89 0.03 15.08 28.52
N SER A 90 -0.81 14.80 29.52
CA SER A 90 -0.65 13.72 30.51
C SER A 90 -1.95 12.91 30.62
N ALA A 91 -1.88 11.61 30.37
CA ALA A 91 -2.99 10.68 30.55
C ALA A 91 -3.10 10.22 32.01
N ARG A 92 -4.19 10.59 32.70
CA ARG A 92 -4.46 10.18 34.08
C ARG A 92 -5.77 9.40 34.16
N GLY A 93 -5.67 8.08 34.34
CA GLY A 93 -6.83 7.18 34.45
C GLY A 93 -7.01 6.23 33.27
N PRO A 94 -8.08 5.43 33.25
CA PRO A 94 -8.30 4.43 32.21
C PRO A 94 -8.59 5.09 30.86
N LEU A 95 -7.98 4.56 29.80
CA LEU A 95 -8.24 4.99 28.42
C LEU A 95 -9.68 4.63 28.02
N ARG A 96 -10.42 5.62 27.55
CA ARG A 96 -11.77 5.51 27.00
C ARG A 96 -11.72 5.60 25.46
N GLY A 97 -12.86 5.32 24.82
CA GLY A 97 -12.98 5.32 23.36
C GLY A 97 -12.88 3.90 22.78
N SER A 98 -12.72 3.82 21.46
CA SER A 98 -12.75 2.54 20.75
C SER A 98 -11.60 1.61 21.19
N PRO A 99 -11.74 0.27 21.07
CA PRO A 99 -10.66 -0.67 21.37
C PRO A 99 -9.32 -0.31 20.70
N ARG A 100 -9.39 0.27 19.49
CA ARG A 100 -8.22 0.78 18.76
C ARG A 100 -7.62 2.03 19.40
N GLN A 101 -8.41 3.03 19.76
CA GLN A 101 -7.90 4.24 20.42
C GLN A 101 -7.22 3.90 21.74
N ARG A 102 -7.80 2.97 22.50
CA ARG A 102 -7.19 2.44 23.72
C ARG A 102 -5.88 1.71 23.45
N PHE A 103 -5.81 0.90 22.40
CA PHE A 103 -4.57 0.23 21.98
C PHE A 103 -3.48 1.23 21.53
N LEU A 104 -3.83 2.20 20.67
CA LEU A 104 -2.89 3.22 20.18
C LEU A 104 -2.38 4.10 21.33
N GLY A 105 -3.28 4.56 22.19
CA GLY A 105 -2.94 5.27 23.41
C GLY A 105 -2.01 4.46 24.30
N ALA A 106 -2.31 3.19 24.58
CA ALA A 106 -1.48 2.36 25.45
C ALA A 106 -0.10 2.04 24.88
N ARG A 107 0.05 1.87 23.55
CA ARG A 107 1.28 1.31 22.95
C ARG A 107 2.20 2.33 22.31
N PHE A 108 1.68 3.46 21.83
CA PHE A 108 2.44 4.44 21.03
C PHE A 108 2.47 5.84 21.64
N ALA A 109 1.48 6.21 22.45
CA ALA A 109 1.44 7.52 23.12
C ALA A 109 0.91 7.41 24.57
N PRO A 110 1.48 6.53 25.42
CA PRO A 110 0.93 6.22 26.74
C PRO A 110 0.87 7.44 27.66
N GLN A 111 1.83 8.35 27.53
CA GLN A 111 1.88 9.57 28.34
C GLN A 111 1.01 10.69 27.75
N ALA A 112 0.90 10.77 26.43
CA ALA A 112 0.20 11.85 25.73
C ALA A 112 -1.30 11.58 25.48
N ALA A 113 -1.87 10.44 25.87
CA ALA A 113 -3.27 10.10 25.61
C ALA A 113 -4.30 10.84 26.51
N GLU A 114 -4.03 12.10 26.84
CA GLU A 114 -4.77 12.95 27.78
C GLU A 114 -6.29 12.92 27.55
N PHE A 115 -6.73 13.22 26.33
CA PHE A 115 -8.16 13.35 26.00
C PHE A 115 -8.88 12.01 25.86
N LEU A 116 -8.17 10.87 25.84
CA LEU A 116 -8.79 9.55 25.94
C LEU A 116 -9.17 9.19 27.37
N THR A 117 -8.58 9.82 28.38
CA THR A 117 -8.92 9.53 29.79
C THR A 117 -10.11 10.34 30.31
N ARG A 118 -10.55 11.36 29.57
CA ARG A 118 -11.55 12.35 30.01
C ARG A 118 -12.97 12.04 29.53
N SER A 119 -13.95 12.46 30.34
CA SER A 119 -15.35 12.63 29.91
C SER A 119 -15.53 13.92 29.11
N ALA A 120 -16.65 14.09 28.42
CA ALA A 120 -16.93 15.30 27.64
C ALA A 120 -16.80 16.59 28.46
N GLY A 121 -17.42 16.65 29.65
CA GLY A 121 -17.31 17.83 30.52
C GLY A 121 -15.91 18.07 31.10
N SER A 122 -15.13 17.02 31.35
CA SER A 122 -13.73 17.16 31.78
C SER A 122 -12.82 17.60 30.62
N ALA A 123 -13.08 17.10 29.41
CA ALA A 123 -12.39 17.53 28.20
C ALA A 123 -12.69 18.99 27.87
N GLN A 124 -13.95 19.43 28.02
CA GLN A 124 -14.35 20.83 27.88
C GLN A 124 -13.58 21.73 28.84
N ARG A 125 -13.62 21.45 30.16
CA ARG A 125 -12.90 22.27 31.15
C ARG A 125 -11.40 22.34 30.87
N ALA A 126 -10.78 21.23 30.47
CA ALA A 126 -9.37 21.22 30.12
C ALA A 126 -9.08 22.10 28.88
N ALA A 127 -9.95 22.04 27.86
CA ALA A 127 -9.84 22.87 26.66
C ALA A 127 -10.08 24.36 26.98
N GLU A 128 -11.05 24.69 27.84
CA GLU A 128 -11.30 26.05 28.35
C GLU A 128 -10.10 26.59 29.12
N SER A 129 -9.52 25.79 30.03
CA SER A 129 -8.30 26.16 30.76
C SER A 129 -7.12 26.39 29.82
N ALA A 130 -6.94 25.51 28.82
CA ALA A 130 -5.89 25.68 27.81
C ALA A 130 -6.07 26.99 27.03
N ARG A 131 -7.29 27.29 26.63
CA ARG A 131 -7.64 28.53 25.92
C ARG A 131 -7.39 29.76 26.78
N ALA A 132 -7.86 29.75 28.03
CA ALA A 132 -7.72 30.87 28.97
C ALA A 132 -6.25 31.20 29.27
N VAL A 133 -5.42 30.19 29.54
CA VAL A 133 -3.99 30.40 29.81
C VAL A 133 -3.26 30.92 28.57
N LEU A 134 -3.59 30.44 27.38
CA LEU A 134 -2.99 30.96 26.15
C LEU A 134 -3.41 32.40 25.87
N ALA A 135 -4.68 32.74 26.10
CA ALA A 135 -5.19 34.10 25.97
C ALA A 135 -4.50 35.06 26.94
N ASP A 136 -4.37 34.67 28.21
CA ASP A 136 -3.69 35.44 29.25
C ASP A 136 -2.19 35.62 28.95
N ALA A 137 -1.49 34.52 28.62
CA ALA A 137 -0.06 34.55 28.38
C ALA A 137 0.34 35.31 27.10
N LEU A 138 -0.47 35.21 26.04
CA LEU A 138 -0.06 35.63 24.69
C LEU A 138 -0.88 36.79 24.13
N GLY A 139 -1.95 37.20 24.80
CA GLY A 139 -2.86 38.24 24.32
C GLY A 139 -3.66 37.84 23.07
N VAL A 140 -3.78 36.54 22.78
CA VAL A 140 -4.53 36.03 21.63
C VAL A 140 -5.38 34.82 21.98
N GLU A 141 -6.59 34.80 21.43
CA GLU A 141 -7.52 33.68 21.55
C GLU A 141 -7.16 32.59 20.53
N PRO A 142 -6.70 31.39 20.96
CA PRO A 142 -6.32 30.34 20.04
C PRO A 142 -7.56 29.78 19.31
N ARG A 143 -7.60 29.94 17.98
CA ARG A 143 -8.71 29.43 17.13
C ARG A 143 -8.68 27.90 16.96
N GLY A 144 -7.50 27.30 17.03
CA GLY A 144 -7.28 25.87 16.76
C GLY A 144 -6.93 25.04 17.97
N PHE A 145 -7.33 23.77 17.93
CA PHE A 145 -6.98 22.76 18.93
C PHE A 145 -6.36 21.51 18.29
N CYS A 146 -5.28 21.00 18.87
CA CYS A 146 -4.62 19.75 18.47
C CYS A 146 -4.56 18.82 19.67
N ALA A 147 -5.24 17.67 19.62
CA ALA A 147 -5.10 16.69 20.70
C ALA A 147 -3.68 16.09 20.72
N PRO A 148 -3.06 15.97 21.90
CA PRO A 148 -1.85 15.19 22.12
C PRO A 148 -1.92 13.80 21.47
N GLY A 149 -0.88 13.42 20.72
CA GLY A 149 -0.83 12.15 19.96
C GLY A 149 -1.91 12.00 18.88
N TRP A 150 -2.65 13.06 18.53
CA TRP A 150 -3.86 13.02 17.69
C TRP A 150 -4.97 12.09 18.22
N LEU A 151 -4.96 11.84 19.53
CA LEU A 151 -5.88 10.92 20.19
C LEU A 151 -7.07 11.66 20.80
N LEU A 152 -8.13 11.81 20.00
CA LEU A 152 -9.37 12.46 20.42
C LEU A 152 -10.57 11.56 20.07
N ASN A 153 -11.41 11.25 21.06
CA ASN A 153 -12.69 10.54 20.87
C ASN A 153 -13.85 11.53 20.71
N ASP A 154 -15.07 11.04 20.44
CA ASP A 154 -16.25 11.91 20.22
C ASP A 154 -16.57 12.80 21.41
N ALA A 155 -16.48 12.26 22.63
CA ALA A 155 -16.68 13.03 23.85
C ALA A 155 -15.66 14.18 23.98
N GLY A 156 -14.40 13.92 23.65
CA GLY A 156 -13.35 14.91 23.60
C GLY A 156 -13.56 15.96 22.50
N ARG A 157 -14.01 15.54 21.31
CA ARG A 157 -14.38 16.46 20.22
C ARG A 157 -15.50 17.41 20.64
N ALA A 158 -16.57 16.87 21.21
CA ALA A 158 -17.70 17.66 21.71
C ALA A 158 -17.24 18.65 22.79
N GLY A 159 -16.40 18.21 23.73
CA GLY A 159 -15.85 19.08 24.77
C GLY A 159 -14.98 20.22 24.21
N VAL A 160 -14.13 19.94 23.22
CA VAL A 160 -13.31 20.97 22.55
C VAL A 160 -14.16 21.97 21.76
N ALA A 161 -15.19 21.50 21.07
CA ALA A 161 -16.14 22.38 20.39
C ALA A 161 -16.91 23.27 21.38
N ALA A 162 -17.35 22.71 22.51
CA ALA A 162 -18.02 23.45 23.57
C ALA A 162 -17.12 24.52 24.24
N ALA A 163 -15.81 24.28 24.30
CA ALA A 163 -14.81 25.26 24.74
C ALA A 163 -14.57 26.41 23.72
N GLY A 164 -15.29 26.39 22.59
CA GLY A 164 -15.33 27.47 21.60
C GLY A 164 -14.15 27.50 20.62
N PHE A 165 -13.45 26.39 20.43
CA PHE A 165 -12.44 26.28 19.36
C PHE A 165 -13.11 26.20 17.98
N GLY A 166 -12.52 26.85 16.97
CA GLY A 166 -13.06 26.92 15.62
C GLY A 166 -12.68 25.72 14.74
N TYR A 167 -11.55 25.06 15.00
CA TYR A 167 -11.11 23.89 14.25
C TYR A 167 -10.23 22.92 15.04
N LEU A 168 -10.20 21.66 14.59
CA LEU A 168 -9.29 20.63 15.06
C LEU A 168 -8.16 20.41 14.05
N MET A 169 -6.92 20.36 14.54
CA MET A 169 -5.78 19.88 13.78
C MET A 169 -5.54 18.40 14.08
N GLU A 170 -5.92 17.53 13.14
CA GLU A 170 -5.70 16.10 13.20
C GLU A 170 -4.38 15.70 12.51
N GLN A 171 -4.08 14.40 12.46
CA GLN A 171 -2.81 13.90 11.94
C GLN A 171 -2.62 14.26 10.45
N SER A 172 -3.59 13.95 9.60
CA SER A 172 -3.53 14.19 8.15
C SER A 172 -4.58 15.17 7.63
N ARG A 173 -5.26 15.93 8.49
CA ARG A 173 -6.30 16.89 8.08
C ARG A 173 -6.54 18.00 9.11
N LEU A 174 -7.15 19.08 8.64
CA LEU A 174 -7.81 20.10 9.47
C LEU A 174 -9.31 19.87 9.42
N ARG A 175 -10.01 20.00 10.54
CA ARG A 175 -11.48 19.89 10.61
C ARG A 175 -12.05 21.17 11.19
N ASP A 176 -12.86 21.84 10.39
CA ASP A 176 -13.69 22.97 10.81
C ASP A 176 -14.79 22.47 11.74
N LEU A 177 -14.84 22.97 12.97
CA LEU A 177 -15.77 22.50 14.00
C LEU A 177 -17.19 23.07 13.81
N ALA A 178 -17.32 24.24 13.18
CA ALA A 178 -18.61 24.86 12.91
C ALA A 178 -19.34 24.18 11.74
N THR A 179 -18.60 23.87 10.67
CA THR A 179 -19.18 23.31 9.44
C THR A 179 -18.99 21.80 9.28
N GLY A 180 -18.12 21.19 10.09
CA GLY A 180 -17.72 19.78 9.95
C GLY A 180 -16.81 19.50 8.74
N ARG A 181 -16.47 20.52 7.95
CA ARG A 181 -15.62 20.44 6.75
C ARG A 181 -14.22 19.99 7.10
N THR A 182 -13.61 19.18 6.25
CA THR A 182 -12.22 18.73 6.42
C THR A 182 -11.34 19.15 5.24
N VAL A 183 -10.12 19.57 5.52
CA VAL A 183 -9.08 19.86 4.53
C VAL A 183 -7.95 18.86 4.72
N LEU A 184 -7.64 18.09 3.68
CA LEU A 184 -6.56 17.11 3.72
C LEU A 184 -5.20 17.81 3.76
N THR A 185 -4.37 17.40 4.71
CA THR A 185 -2.99 17.86 4.90
C THR A 185 -2.09 16.64 5.11
N PRO A 186 -1.68 15.95 4.03
CA PRO A 186 -0.64 14.92 4.09
C PRO A 186 0.58 15.47 4.83
N TRP A 187 1.19 14.66 5.68
CA TRP A 187 2.12 15.15 6.70
C TRP A 187 3.43 14.34 6.71
N GLN A 188 4.55 15.00 6.95
CA GLN A 188 5.89 14.41 7.09
C GLN A 188 6.76 15.32 7.97
N GLY A 189 7.74 14.81 8.69
CA GLY A 189 8.49 15.67 9.60
C GLY A 189 9.46 14.96 10.54
N PHE A 190 9.95 15.72 11.52
CA PHE A 190 10.92 15.33 12.53
C PHE A 190 10.23 15.13 13.89
N MET A 191 10.40 13.96 14.51
CA MET A 191 9.73 13.55 15.76
C MET A 191 10.59 13.72 17.01
N GLY A 192 11.91 13.93 16.90
CA GLY A 192 12.78 14.12 18.08
C GLY A 192 12.93 12.89 18.99
N VAL A 193 12.63 11.68 18.53
CA VAL A 193 12.83 10.42 19.27
C VAL A 193 13.99 9.65 18.64
N GLY A 194 15.12 9.52 19.33
CA GLY A 194 16.33 8.94 18.74
C GLY A 194 16.21 7.46 18.27
N GLY A 195 17.06 7.08 17.31
CA GLY A 195 17.39 5.68 16.99
C GLY A 195 16.35 4.88 16.20
N ILE A 196 16.20 3.59 16.54
CA ILE A 196 15.28 2.62 15.90
C ILE A 196 13.81 3.04 15.99
N HIS A 197 13.43 3.82 17.00
CA HIS A 197 12.05 4.26 17.19
C HIS A 197 11.63 5.30 16.14
N GLU A 198 12.52 6.25 15.80
CA GLU A 198 12.33 7.16 14.66
C GLU A 198 12.14 6.37 13.37
N TRP A 199 12.98 5.35 13.15
CA TRP A 199 12.92 4.51 11.97
C TRP A 199 11.64 3.66 11.91
N LEU A 200 11.15 3.11 13.03
CA LEU A 200 9.90 2.34 13.10
C LEU A 200 8.67 3.22 12.89
N VAL A 201 8.66 4.45 13.40
CA VAL A 201 7.59 5.42 13.14
C VAL A 201 7.63 5.89 11.69
N GLN A 202 8.81 6.15 11.11
CA GLN A 202 8.95 6.47 9.69
C GLN A 202 8.62 5.28 8.78
N LEU A 203 8.81 4.04 9.23
CA LEU A 203 8.31 2.84 8.54
C LEU A 203 6.81 2.65 8.69
N GLY A 204 6.21 3.01 9.83
CA GLY A 204 4.76 3.09 10.01
C GLY A 204 4.14 4.16 9.10
N ASN A 205 4.78 5.32 9.02
CA ASN A 205 4.47 6.39 8.06
C ASN A 205 4.70 5.91 6.62
N GLY A 206 5.74 5.09 6.41
CA GLY A 206 6.02 4.36 5.17
C GLY A 206 4.88 3.41 4.81
N ALA A 207 4.38 2.59 5.73
CA ALA A 207 3.24 1.68 5.51
C ALA A 207 1.93 2.44 5.22
N ILE A 208 1.79 3.66 5.74
CA ILE A 208 0.71 4.62 5.43
C ILE A 208 0.93 5.31 4.07
N ALA A 209 2.18 5.37 3.60
CA ALA A 209 2.61 5.85 2.29
C ALA A 209 2.92 4.71 1.29
N VAL A 210 2.54 3.46 1.60
CA VAL A 210 2.87 2.26 0.80
C VAL A 210 1.79 2.02 -0.26
N GLY A 211 1.77 2.96 -1.20
CA GLY A 211 1.53 2.72 -2.61
C GLY A 211 2.75 3.28 -3.34
N ALA A 212 3.84 2.49 -3.33
CA ALA A 212 5.13 2.63 -4.01
C ALA A 212 5.49 4.03 -4.58
N ARG A 213 6.64 4.59 -4.14
CA ARG A 213 7.30 5.82 -4.67
C ARG A 213 6.94 7.15 -3.97
N ILE A 214 6.14 7.11 -2.90
CA ILE A 214 5.86 8.27 -2.03
C ILE A 214 6.94 8.38 -0.93
N ALA A 215 8.17 8.67 -1.34
CA ALA A 215 9.18 9.22 -0.46
C ALA A 215 9.33 10.67 -0.91
N TRP A 216 8.77 11.64 -0.18
CA TRP A 216 8.88 13.10 -0.42
C TRP A 216 8.38 13.63 -1.78
N ASP A 217 8.78 13.04 -2.91
CA ASP A 217 8.40 13.36 -4.29
C ASP A 217 6.88 13.29 -4.54
N GLY A 218 6.16 12.51 -3.73
CA GLY A 218 4.69 12.45 -3.77
C GLY A 218 4.03 13.66 -3.10
N LEU A 219 4.67 14.26 -2.07
CA LEU A 219 4.17 15.44 -1.36
C LEU A 219 4.26 16.68 -2.24
N GLU A 220 5.28 16.79 -3.10
CA GLU A 220 5.43 17.87 -4.08
C GLU A 220 4.21 18.02 -5.00
N ARG A 221 3.45 16.94 -5.21
CA ARG A 221 2.24 16.90 -6.04
C ARG A 221 0.94 17.15 -5.27
N CYS A 222 0.99 17.19 -3.94
CA CYS A 222 -0.19 17.41 -3.12
C CYS A 222 -0.55 18.91 -3.08
N PRO A 223 -1.85 19.28 -3.18
CA PRO A 223 -2.28 20.67 -3.14
C PRO A 223 -1.97 21.34 -1.80
N ASN A 224 -2.06 20.62 -0.68
CA ASN A 224 -1.66 21.07 0.64
C ASN A 224 -0.68 20.05 1.22
N VAL A 225 0.35 20.50 1.93
CA VAL A 225 1.30 19.63 2.65
C VAL A 225 1.53 20.21 4.04
N LYS A 226 1.66 19.34 5.04
CA LYS A 226 2.05 19.71 6.41
C LYS A 226 3.42 19.16 6.75
N VAL A 227 4.36 20.01 7.14
CA VAL A 227 5.64 19.61 7.71
C VAL A 227 5.61 19.86 9.21
N TYR A 228 5.98 18.87 10.02
CA TYR A 228 6.00 19.00 11.47
C TYR A 228 7.42 18.85 12.04
N LEU A 229 7.70 19.57 13.11
CA LEU A 229 9.00 19.59 13.77
C LEU A 229 8.80 19.53 15.30
N HIS A 230 9.50 18.62 15.95
CA HIS A 230 9.53 18.47 17.40
C HIS A 230 10.82 19.08 17.98
N PRO A 231 10.75 19.88 19.06
CA PRO A 231 11.91 20.58 19.64
C PRO A 231 12.84 19.66 20.46
N GLN A 232 12.44 18.41 20.70
CA GLN A 232 13.23 17.47 21.49
C GLN A 232 14.37 16.83 20.67
N ASN A 233 15.51 16.58 21.31
CA ASN A 233 16.66 15.85 20.76
C ASN A 233 17.20 16.35 19.40
N LEU A 234 17.34 17.67 19.24
CA LEU A 234 17.86 18.28 18.01
C LEU A 234 19.32 17.90 17.67
N ALA A 235 20.08 17.40 18.66
CA ALA A 235 21.51 17.08 18.51
C ALA A 235 21.80 15.69 17.88
N GLY A 236 20.79 14.91 17.47
CA GLY A 236 20.96 13.53 17.01
C GLY A 236 20.97 13.31 15.49
N GLY A 237 22.09 12.88 14.92
CA GLY A 237 22.13 11.99 13.73
C GLY A 237 21.70 12.53 12.35
N GLY A 238 21.78 13.84 12.11
CA GLY A 238 21.49 14.48 10.81
C GLY A 238 20.04 14.32 10.31
N ALA A 239 19.11 13.89 11.18
CA ALA A 239 17.71 13.68 10.83
C ALA A 239 16.94 14.98 10.66
N LEU A 240 17.23 15.96 11.53
CA LEU A 240 16.70 17.32 11.41
C LEU A 240 17.19 17.98 10.11
N ASP A 241 18.49 17.94 9.83
CA ASP A 241 19.09 18.53 8.62
C ASP A 241 18.42 18.00 7.34
N ARG A 242 18.23 16.68 7.25
CA ARG A 242 17.51 16.05 6.13
C ARG A 242 16.06 16.52 5.98
N VAL A 243 15.39 16.87 7.08
CA VAL A 243 14.01 17.40 7.02
C VAL A 243 14.03 18.88 6.63
N LEU A 244 15.02 19.65 7.08
CA LEU A 244 15.20 21.07 6.73
C LEU A 244 15.57 21.27 5.25
N GLU A 245 16.57 20.55 4.72
CA GLU A 245 16.93 20.54 3.28
C GLU A 245 15.71 20.23 2.40
N ARG A 246 14.89 19.30 2.87
CA ARG A 246 13.67 18.88 2.20
C ARG A 246 12.60 19.96 2.27
N LEU A 247 12.35 20.52 3.46
CA LEU A 247 11.41 21.61 3.66
C LEU A 247 11.73 22.79 2.73
N GLU A 248 13.00 23.11 2.54
CA GLU A 248 13.46 24.11 1.58
C GLU A 248 13.02 23.79 0.14
N SER A 249 13.21 22.54 -0.30
CA SER A 249 12.71 22.07 -1.61
C SER A 249 11.19 22.22 -1.74
N LEU A 250 10.42 21.81 -0.73
CA LEU A 250 8.95 21.90 -0.78
C LEU A 250 8.43 23.33 -0.73
N LYS A 251 9.14 24.26 -0.07
CA LYS A 251 8.74 25.66 0.00
C LYS A 251 8.66 26.29 -1.39
N ASN A 252 9.53 25.88 -2.31
CA ASN A 252 9.58 26.42 -3.67
C ASN A 252 8.26 26.17 -4.43
N GLY A 253 7.64 27.26 -4.89
CA GLY A 253 6.37 27.21 -5.63
C GLY A 253 5.12 27.04 -4.76
N ARG A 254 5.26 27.03 -3.42
CA ARG A 254 4.12 26.92 -2.48
C ARG A 254 3.86 28.20 -1.70
N GLN A 255 2.59 28.45 -1.43
CA GLN A 255 2.16 29.48 -0.49
C GLN A 255 2.28 28.95 0.95
N LEU A 256 3.07 29.62 1.77
CA LEU A 256 3.12 29.36 3.21
C LEU A 256 1.84 29.89 3.86
N VAL A 257 1.16 29.04 4.62
CA VAL A 257 -0.13 29.36 5.26
C VAL A 257 -0.17 28.83 6.68
N THR A 258 -0.90 29.51 7.57
CA THR A 258 -1.32 28.94 8.85
C THR A 258 -2.52 28.01 8.68
N ALA A 259 -2.91 27.29 9.73
CA ALA A 259 -4.03 26.35 9.64
C ALA A 259 -5.38 27.07 9.54
N GLY A 260 -5.58 28.16 10.28
CA GLY A 260 -6.74 29.04 10.12
C GLY A 260 -6.84 29.61 8.69
N GLN A 261 -5.74 30.16 8.17
CA GLN A 261 -5.68 30.67 6.79
C GLN A 261 -5.99 29.58 5.76
N LEU A 262 -5.51 28.35 5.97
CA LEU A 262 -5.80 27.24 5.06
C LEU A 262 -7.30 26.90 5.03
N LEU A 263 -8.00 27.00 6.16
CA LEU A 263 -9.45 26.80 6.24
C LEU A 263 -10.23 27.96 5.61
N ASP A 264 -9.77 29.19 5.79
CA ASP A 264 -10.42 30.39 5.24
C ASP A 264 -10.26 30.45 3.71
N LEU A 265 -9.05 30.14 3.21
CA LEU A 265 -8.75 30.00 1.78
C LEU A 265 -9.43 28.78 1.13
N ALA A 266 -9.98 27.88 1.93
CA ALA A 266 -10.81 26.78 1.45
C ALA A 266 -12.31 27.16 1.36
N GLY A 267 -12.69 28.38 1.78
CA GLY A 267 -14.03 29.00 1.63
C GLY A 267 -15.19 28.34 2.41
N PRO A 268 -16.18 29.11 2.92
CA PRO A 268 -17.40 28.51 3.45
C PRO A 268 -18.14 27.78 2.33
N ALA A 269 -18.54 26.53 2.58
CA ALA A 269 -19.39 25.76 1.68
C ALA A 269 -20.84 26.28 1.73
N THR A 270 -21.06 27.53 1.34
CA THR A 270 -22.33 27.99 0.81
C THR A 270 -22.23 27.88 -0.70
N VAL A 271 -22.85 26.85 -1.26
CA VAL A 271 -23.16 26.83 -2.69
C VAL A 271 -24.24 27.88 -2.89
N ALA A 272 -23.82 29.14 -3.08
CA ALA A 272 -24.66 30.14 -3.70
C ALA A 272 -24.94 29.67 -5.13
N ALA A 273 -26.20 29.70 -5.52
CA ALA A 273 -26.73 29.11 -6.75
C ALA A 273 -26.03 29.61 -8.04
N ASP A 274 -25.25 30.68 -8.00
CA ASP A 274 -24.63 31.31 -9.18
C ASP A 274 -23.10 31.49 -9.10
N SER A 275 -22.40 30.60 -8.37
CA SER A 275 -20.93 30.65 -8.28
C SER A 275 -20.23 30.21 -9.58
N PRO A 276 -19.13 30.85 -10.01
CA PRO A 276 -18.35 30.47 -11.22
C PRO A 276 -17.82 29.03 -11.22
N ASP A 277 -17.76 28.36 -10.06
CA ASP A 277 -17.45 26.93 -9.91
C ASP A 277 -18.51 25.99 -10.55
N ARG A 278 -19.74 26.48 -10.82
CA ARG A 278 -20.73 25.73 -11.61
C ARG A 278 -20.25 25.55 -13.04
N ILE A 279 -19.50 26.48 -13.63
CA ILE A 279 -19.13 26.43 -15.05
C ILE A 279 -18.12 25.29 -15.33
N HIS A 280 -17.38 24.80 -14.32
CA HIS A 280 -16.31 23.80 -14.49
C HIS A 280 -16.54 22.43 -13.80
N SER A 281 -17.77 22.12 -13.39
CA SER A 281 -18.10 20.84 -12.73
C SER A 281 -18.62 19.81 -13.75
N PRO A 282 -17.93 18.68 -14.02
CA PRO A 282 -18.37 17.76 -15.08
C PRO A 282 -19.75 17.16 -14.76
N SER A 283 -20.55 16.94 -15.78
CA SER A 283 -21.77 16.12 -15.65
C SER A 283 -21.40 14.66 -15.34
N ILE A 284 -22.12 14.01 -14.41
CA ILE A 284 -21.83 12.66 -13.94
C ILE A 284 -23.04 11.76 -14.16
N SER A 285 -22.82 10.60 -14.78
CA SER A 285 -23.80 9.51 -14.86
C SER A 285 -23.37 8.34 -14.00
N VAL A 286 -24.22 7.95 -13.05
CA VAL A 286 -24.05 6.72 -12.26
C VAL A 286 -24.77 5.58 -12.97
N VAL A 287 -24.00 4.64 -13.53
CA VAL A 287 -24.51 3.46 -14.23
C VAL A 287 -24.62 2.30 -13.25
N ILE A 288 -25.85 1.78 -13.08
CA ILE A 288 -26.20 0.75 -12.10
C ILE A 288 -26.75 -0.49 -12.82
N PRO A 289 -25.92 -1.52 -13.10
CA PRO A 289 -26.41 -2.81 -13.57
C PRO A 289 -27.11 -3.55 -12.43
N ALA A 290 -28.33 -4.03 -12.68
CA ALA A 290 -29.13 -4.77 -11.71
C ALA A 290 -29.56 -6.14 -12.29
N LEU A 291 -29.45 -7.19 -11.48
CA LEU A 291 -29.96 -8.53 -11.79
C LEU A 291 -30.37 -9.19 -10.47
N ASN A 292 -31.67 -9.33 -10.24
CA ASN A 292 -32.24 -9.92 -9.01
C ASN A 292 -31.79 -9.21 -7.72
N GLU A 293 -32.03 -7.90 -7.65
CA GLU A 293 -31.62 -7.00 -6.57
C GLU A 293 -32.80 -6.26 -5.91
N GLN A 294 -34.00 -6.86 -5.88
CA GLN A 294 -35.21 -6.22 -5.33
C GLN A 294 -35.00 -5.65 -3.91
N ALA A 295 -34.20 -6.32 -3.09
CA ALA A 295 -33.92 -5.91 -1.71
C ALA A 295 -32.91 -4.75 -1.57
N HIS A 296 -32.21 -4.37 -2.65
CA HIS A 296 -31.08 -3.44 -2.59
C HIS A 296 -31.20 -2.26 -3.56
N VAL A 297 -31.92 -2.44 -4.67
CA VAL A 297 -32.02 -1.46 -5.75
C VAL A 297 -32.49 -0.08 -5.28
N ALA A 298 -33.49 -0.02 -4.40
CA ALA A 298 -34.01 1.23 -3.87
C ALA A 298 -32.95 1.99 -3.06
N ARG A 299 -32.13 1.26 -2.29
CA ARG A 299 -31.07 1.84 -1.48
C ARG A 299 -29.89 2.35 -2.33
N ALA A 300 -29.54 1.62 -3.38
CA ALA A 300 -28.52 2.03 -4.35
C ALA A 300 -28.93 3.34 -5.03
N LEU A 301 -30.17 3.43 -5.55
CA LEU A 301 -30.71 4.65 -6.15
C LEU A 301 -30.72 5.81 -5.15
N ASP A 302 -31.25 5.60 -3.94
CA ASP A 302 -31.31 6.64 -2.92
C ASP A 302 -29.91 7.16 -2.51
N SER A 303 -28.87 6.33 -2.59
CA SER A 303 -27.48 6.77 -2.39
C SER A 303 -26.97 7.73 -3.47
N VAL A 304 -27.47 7.62 -4.71
CA VAL A 304 -27.20 8.57 -5.79
C VAL A 304 -27.94 9.89 -5.53
N ARG A 305 -29.21 9.81 -5.13
CA ARG A 305 -30.02 10.99 -4.80
C ARG A 305 -29.41 11.83 -3.67
N ARG A 306 -28.80 11.20 -2.68
CA ARG A 306 -28.17 11.85 -1.52
C ARG A 306 -26.77 12.42 -1.79
N GLN A 307 -26.26 12.36 -3.02
CA GLN A 307 -24.97 12.97 -3.32
C GLN A 307 -25.01 14.48 -3.11
N ARG A 308 -23.98 15.02 -2.46
CA ARG A 308 -23.75 16.47 -2.33
C ARG A 308 -23.12 17.02 -3.62
N TYR A 309 -23.86 16.91 -4.71
CA TYR A 309 -23.48 17.35 -6.05
C TYR A 309 -24.70 18.00 -6.74
N PRO A 310 -24.51 18.99 -7.65
CA PRO A 310 -25.65 19.62 -8.31
C PRO A 310 -26.54 18.58 -9.01
N ALA A 311 -27.82 18.55 -8.66
CA ALA A 311 -28.78 17.54 -9.15
C ALA A 311 -28.97 17.63 -10.68
N ASP A 312 -28.89 18.83 -11.25
CA ASP A 312 -28.92 19.10 -12.69
C ASP A 312 -27.69 18.56 -13.45
N ARG A 313 -26.62 18.21 -12.74
CA ARG A 313 -25.38 17.63 -13.29
C ARG A 313 -25.17 16.18 -12.88
N LEU A 314 -26.15 15.57 -12.25
CA LEU A 314 -26.12 14.18 -11.83
C LEU A 314 -27.29 13.42 -12.44
N GLU A 315 -27.01 12.23 -12.95
CA GLU A 315 -28.06 11.29 -13.32
C GLU A 315 -27.73 9.86 -12.88
N ALA A 316 -28.76 9.06 -12.71
CA ALA A 316 -28.68 7.63 -12.51
C ALA A 316 -29.24 6.91 -13.75
N VAL A 317 -28.50 5.93 -14.26
CA VAL A 317 -28.93 5.04 -15.34
C VAL A 317 -28.95 3.64 -14.76
N LEU A 318 -30.13 3.17 -14.37
CA LEU A 318 -30.33 1.81 -13.90
C LEU A 318 -30.64 0.89 -15.08
N VAL A 319 -29.92 -0.23 -15.16
CA VAL A 319 -30.07 -1.22 -16.23
C VAL A 319 -30.47 -2.55 -15.63
N ASP A 320 -31.75 -2.88 -15.74
CA ASP A 320 -32.28 -4.20 -15.41
C ASP A 320 -31.82 -5.22 -16.46
N ASN A 321 -31.07 -6.22 -16.04
CA ASN A 321 -30.44 -7.23 -16.89
C ASN A 321 -31.25 -8.53 -16.89
N ASP A 322 -32.55 -8.43 -17.23
CA ASP A 322 -33.51 -9.53 -17.25
C ASP A 322 -33.73 -10.18 -15.86
N SER A 323 -33.99 -9.35 -14.84
CA SER A 323 -34.34 -9.83 -13.49
C SER A 323 -35.63 -10.66 -13.52
N LYS A 324 -35.72 -11.63 -12.60
CA LYS A 324 -36.88 -12.51 -12.39
C LYS A 324 -37.64 -12.22 -11.10
N ASP A 325 -37.09 -11.35 -10.27
CA ASP A 325 -37.71 -10.83 -9.05
C ASP A 325 -38.28 -9.41 -9.29
N ASP A 326 -38.75 -8.75 -8.23
CA ASP A 326 -39.39 -7.43 -8.33
C ASP A 326 -38.40 -6.26 -8.48
N THR A 327 -37.15 -6.50 -8.92
CA THR A 327 -36.12 -5.45 -9.08
C THR A 327 -36.59 -4.26 -9.91
N LEU A 328 -37.22 -4.53 -11.06
CA LEU A 328 -37.70 -3.49 -11.96
C LEU A 328 -38.88 -2.73 -11.34
N ALA A 329 -39.82 -3.44 -10.73
CA ALA A 329 -40.97 -2.84 -10.06
C ALA A 329 -40.55 -1.91 -8.90
N GLU A 330 -39.55 -2.30 -8.12
CA GLU A 330 -38.98 -1.45 -7.07
C GLU A 330 -38.26 -0.21 -7.65
N ALA A 331 -37.52 -0.36 -8.75
CA ALA A 331 -36.88 0.77 -9.42
C ALA A 331 -37.91 1.76 -10.00
N GLU A 332 -39.03 1.27 -10.54
CA GLU A 332 -40.16 2.08 -11.03
C GLU A 332 -40.81 2.89 -9.90
N LYS A 333 -41.03 2.29 -8.72
CA LYS A 333 -41.53 3.00 -7.54
C LYS A 333 -40.61 4.16 -7.15
N VAL A 334 -39.30 3.94 -7.16
CA VAL A 334 -38.30 4.98 -6.85
C VAL A 334 -38.30 6.08 -7.92
N ALA A 335 -38.41 5.72 -9.20
CA ALA A 335 -38.49 6.70 -10.30
C ALA A 335 -39.74 7.58 -10.22
N ALA A 336 -40.89 7.01 -9.85
CA ALA A 336 -42.12 7.77 -9.59
C ALA A 336 -41.91 8.76 -8.42
N ALA A 337 -41.29 8.31 -7.32
CA ALA A 337 -41.00 9.16 -6.17
C ALA A 337 -40.03 10.30 -6.48
N TRP A 338 -39.02 10.07 -7.33
CA TRP A 338 -38.09 11.13 -7.76
C TRP A 338 -38.77 12.15 -8.65
N SER A 339 -39.62 11.69 -9.57
CA SER A 339 -40.37 12.55 -10.48
C SER A 339 -41.32 13.49 -9.73
N ALA A 340 -41.95 13.00 -8.65
CA ALA A 340 -42.83 13.80 -7.80
C ALA A 340 -42.10 14.92 -7.02
N GLN A 341 -40.78 14.82 -6.82
CA GLN A 341 -39.97 15.84 -6.13
C GLN A 341 -39.55 17.01 -7.03
N GLY A 342 -39.80 16.93 -8.34
CA GLY A 342 -39.50 17.99 -9.30
C GLY A 342 -37.98 18.19 -9.54
N PRO A 343 -37.55 19.40 -9.95
CA PRO A 343 -36.16 19.68 -10.37
C PRO A 343 -35.07 19.49 -9.29
N GLY A 344 -35.47 19.23 -8.04
CA GLY A 344 -34.54 19.02 -6.92
C GLY A 344 -33.91 17.63 -6.87
N ALA A 345 -34.39 16.68 -7.69
CA ALA A 345 -33.85 15.32 -7.76
C ALA A 345 -32.99 15.12 -9.02
N PRO A 346 -31.92 14.30 -8.96
CA PRO A 346 -31.18 13.87 -10.14
C PRO A 346 -32.10 13.16 -11.14
N ARG A 347 -31.74 13.18 -12.42
CA ARG A 347 -32.48 12.42 -13.43
C ARG A 347 -32.29 10.91 -13.20
N LEU A 348 -33.37 10.13 -13.24
CA LEU A 348 -33.31 8.67 -13.23
C LEU A 348 -33.85 8.11 -14.55
N GLN A 349 -33.03 7.28 -15.20
CA GLN A 349 -33.42 6.53 -16.38
C GLN A 349 -33.37 5.03 -16.06
N LEU A 350 -34.47 4.34 -16.37
CA LEU A 350 -34.57 2.88 -16.27
C LEU A 350 -34.42 2.29 -17.67
N LEU A 351 -33.57 1.27 -17.81
CA LEU A 351 -33.35 0.54 -19.05
C LEU A 351 -33.52 -0.95 -18.79
N LYS A 352 -34.03 -1.66 -19.79
CA LYS A 352 -34.06 -3.12 -19.81
C LYS A 352 -33.04 -3.63 -20.82
N GLU A 353 -32.18 -4.53 -20.38
CA GLU A 353 -31.17 -5.20 -21.19
C GLU A 353 -31.45 -6.70 -21.20
N THR A 354 -31.54 -7.29 -22.40
CA THR A 354 -31.81 -8.73 -22.57
C THR A 354 -30.56 -9.55 -22.85
N GLY A 355 -29.43 -8.90 -23.15
CA GLY A 355 -28.15 -9.56 -23.34
C GLY A 355 -27.50 -9.95 -22.02
N SER A 356 -26.94 -11.16 -21.97
CA SER A 356 -26.41 -11.73 -20.72
C SER A 356 -25.16 -11.00 -20.20
N GLY A 357 -25.10 -10.81 -18.87
CA GLY A 357 -23.88 -10.52 -18.12
C GLY A 357 -23.69 -9.05 -17.74
N ALA A 358 -22.98 -8.82 -16.63
CA ALA A 358 -22.78 -7.48 -16.06
C ALA A 358 -22.07 -6.52 -17.03
N ALA A 359 -21.12 -7.01 -17.84
CA ALA A 359 -20.43 -6.20 -18.85
C ALA A 359 -21.39 -5.64 -19.91
N GLN A 360 -22.39 -6.42 -20.33
CA GLN A 360 -23.40 -5.99 -21.29
C GLN A 360 -24.27 -4.88 -20.69
N ALA A 361 -24.84 -5.09 -19.50
CA ALA A 361 -25.63 -4.08 -18.81
C ALA A 361 -24.84 -2.78 -18.54
N LYS A 362 -23.57 -2.87 -18.11
CA LYS A 362 -22.69 -1.70 -17.90
C LYS A 362 -22.47 -0.94 -19.22
N ASN A 363 -22.28 -1.64 -20.34
CA ASN A 363 -22.12 -1.01 -21.65
C ASN A 363 -23.40 -0.31 -22.11
N SER A 364 -24.56 -0.95 -21.97
CA SER A 364 -25.85 -0.37 -22.37
C SER A 364 -26.19 0.87 -21.54
N GLY A 365 -25.94 0.83 -20.24
CA GLY A 365 -26.09 2.01 -19.37
C GLY A 365 -25.11 3.13 -19.73
N ALA A 366 -23.85 2.80 -20.02
CA ALA A 366 -22.86 3.79 -20.46
C ALA A 366 -23.20 4.41 -21.84
N ALA A 367 -23.87 3.67 -22.72
CA ALA A 367 -24.32 4.17 -24.02
C ALA A 367 -25.50 5.14 -23.89
N ALA A 368 -26.38 4.94 -22.92
CA ALA A 368 -27.50 5.84 -22.64
C ALA A 368 -27.14 7.05 -21.75
N ALA A 369 -26.00 6.98 -21.06
CA ALA A 369 -25.49 8.03 -20.19
C ALA A 369 -25.12 9.31 -20.96
N ARG A 370 -25.49 10.46 -20.38
CA ARG A 370 -25.26 11.81 -20.90
C ARG A 370 -24.06 12.51 -20.26
N GLY A 371 -23.67 12.09 -19.06
CA GLY A 371 -22.60 12.67 -18.27
C GLY A 371 -21.23 12.55 -18.96
N GLU A 372 -20.38 13.53 -18.73
CA GLU A 372 -18.97 13.52 -19.13
C GLU A 372 -18.17 12.43 -18.40
N VAL A 373 -18.54 12.14 -17.15
CA VAL A 373 -17.92 11.11 -16.32
C VAL A 373 -18.92 10.02 -15.98
N LEU A 374 -18.51 8.77 -16.20
CA LEU A 374 -19.27 7.58 -15.82
C LEU A 374 -18.77 7.07 -14.48
N ILE A 375 -19.69 6.80 -13.53
CA ILE A 375 -19.43 6.02 -12.31
C ILE A 375 -20.16 4.70 -12.45
N PHE A 376 -19.46 3.57 -12.24
CA PHE A 376 -20.08 2.24 -12.23
C PHE A 376 -20.31 1.79 -10.79
N LEU A 377 -21.58 1.57 -10.43
CA LEU A 377 -22.02 1.17 -9.10
C LEU A 377 -22.84 -0.11 -9.20
N ASP A 378 -22.46 -1.17 -8.48
CA ASP A 378 -23.28 -2.40 -8.44
C ASP A 378 -24.57 -2.15 -7.64
N ALA A 379 -25.69 -2.75 -8.06
CA ALA A 379 -27.01 -2.55 -7.44
C ALA A 379 -27.13 -3.05 -5.98
N ASP A 380 -26.20 -3.90 -5.51
CA ASP A 380 -26.08 -4.31 -4.10
C ASP A 380 -25.14 -3.40 -3.27
N SER A 381 -24.81 -2.22 -3.79
CA SER A 381 -23.87 -1.26 -3.20
C SER A 381 -24.45 0.15 -3.12
N THR A 382 -23.85 1.01 -2.30
CA THR A 382 -24.27 2.40 -2.09
C THR A 382 -23.09 3.35 -2.19
N LEU A 383 -23.32 4.54 -2.74
CA LEU A 383 -22.33 5.63 -2.79
C LEU A 383 -22.34 6.45 -1.50
N GLY A 384 -21.16 6.70 -0.93
CA GLY A 384 -20.97 7.72 0.08
C GLY A 384 -21.32 9.10 -0.46
N VAL A 385 -21.90 9.96 0.38
CA VAL A 385 -22.55 11.23 -0.01
C VAL A 385 -21.64 12.26 -0.72
N ASN A 386 -20.31 12.10 -0.68
CA ASN A 386 -19.33 13.01 -1.28
C ASN A 386 -18.59 12.39 -2.49
N VAL A 387 -18.92 11.17 -2.91
CA VAL A 387 -18.18 10.46 -3.97
C VAL A 387 -18.25 11.20 -5.30
N ALA A 388 -19.43 11.69 -5.70
CA ALA A 388 -19.58 12.44 -6.95
C ALA A 388 -18.70 13.71 -6.99
N GLY A 389 -18.70 14.48 -5.90
CA GLY A 389 -17.84 15.66 -5.76
C GLY A 389 -16.34 15.34 -5.79
N ALA A 390 -15.93 14.22 -5.16
CA ALA A 390 -14.55 13.78 -5.17
C ALA A 390 -14.09 13.26 -6.55
N VAL A 391 -14.96 12.58 -7.28
CA VAL A 391 -14.73 12.17 -8.67
C VAL A 391 -14.60 13.39 -9.57
N ALA A 392 -15.48 14.38 -9.43
CA ALA A 392 -15.40 15.65 -10.16
C ALA A 392 -14.07 16.37 -9.89
N ALA A 393 -13.65 16.47 -8.62
CA ALA A 393 -12.36 17.07 -8.26
C ALA A 393 -11.17 16.31 -8.86
N ALA A 394 -11.19 14.97 -8.82
CA ALA A 394 -10.16 14.16 -9.44
C ALA A 394 -10.10 14.39 -10.96
N TRP A 395 -11.26 14.46 -11.62
CA TRP A 395 -11.35 14.72 -13.06
C TRP A 395 -10.78 16.09 -13.44
N ARG A 396 -11.13 17.15 -12.70
CA ARG A 396 -10.55 18.50 -12.89
C ARG A 396 -9.03 18.52 -12.69
N SER A 397 -8.50 17.69 -11.81
CA SER A 397 -7.05 17.57 -11.57
C SER A 397 -6.28 16.78 -12.65
N GLY A 398 -6.95 16.40 -13.75
CA GLY A 398 -6.36 15.67 -14.87
C GLY A 398 -6.49 14.14 -14.79
N ALA A 399 -7.25 13.61 -13.82
CA ALA A 399 -7.58 12.18 -13.83
C ALA A 399 -8.64 11.89 -14.89
N ARG A 400 -8.45 10.85 -15.70
CA ARG A 400 -9.45 10.42 -16.70
C ARG A 400 -10.17 9.14 -16.33
N GLY A 401 -9.90 8.61 -15.13
CA GLY A 401 -10.63 7.53 -14.50
C GLY A 401 -9.91 6.95 -13.29
N GLY A 402 -10.43 5.86 -12.77
CA GLY A 402 -9.80 5.07 -11.73
C GLY A 402 -10.82 4.35 -10.86
N SER A 403 -10.42 4.03 -9.63
CA SER A 403 -11.22 3.18 -8.72
C SER A 403 -11.70 3.99 -7.53
N ILE A 404 -12.90 3.69 -7.05
CA ILE A 404 -13.45 4.24 -5.80
C ILE A 404 -13.20 3.22 -4.69
N LYS A 405 -12.85 3.68 -3.50
CA LYS A 405 -12.66 2.83 -2.31
C LYS A 405 -13.94 2.04 -2.03
N VAL A 406 -13.82 0.74 -1.76
CA VAL A 406 -14.97 -0.13 -1.43
C VAL A 406 -14.81 -0.73 -0.03
N LEU A 407 -15.85 -0.63 0.79
CA LEU A 407 -15.92 -1.21 2.13
C LEU A 407 -17.12 -2.13 2.28
N ALA A 408 -17.05 -3.05 3.25
CA ALA A 408 -18.16 -3.93 3.56
C ALA A 408 -19.28 -3.16 4.27
N ASP A 409 -20.50 -3.33 3.77
CA ASP A 409 -21.72 -2.90 4.41
C ASP A 409 -22.19 -3.93 5.46
N SER A 410 -21.45 -4.00 6.56
CA SER A 410 -21.71 -4.94 7.66
C SER A 410 -20.94 -4.53 8.91
N ASP A 411 -21.46 -4.90 10.08
CA ASP A 411 -20.79 -4.72 11.37
C ASP A 411 -19.84 -5.87 11.73
N ASP A 412 -19.79 -6.96 10.94
CA ASP A 412 -18.83 -8.05 11.17
C ASP A 412 -17.38 -7.57 10.90
N VAL A 413 -16.57 -7.60 11.95
CA VAL A 413 -15.15 -7.23 11.94
C VAL A 413 -14.35 -7.97 10.88
N TRP A 414 -14.70 -9.22 10.56
CA TRP A 414 -14.00 -10.03 9.57
C TRP A 414 -14.37 -9.67 8.13
N GLU A 415 -15.62 -9.29 7.89
CA GLU A 415 -16.08 -8.78 6.59
C GLU A 415 -15.43 -7.41 6.33
N ARG A 416 -15.46 -6.50 7.32
CA ARG A 416 -14.73 -5.22 7.24
C ARG A 416 -13.23 -5.41 7.06
N GLY A 417 -12.64 -6.33 7.82
CA GLY A 417 -11.21 -6.65 7.77
C GLY A 417 -10.78 -7.19 6.41
N PHE A 418 -11.57 -8.06 5.79
CA PHE A 418 -11.30 -8.59 4.46
C PHE A 418 -11.29 -7.52 3.37
N PHE A 419 -12.34 -6.69 3.32
CA PHE A 419 -12.38 -5.57 2.38
C PHE A 419 -11.26 -4.57 2.65
N GLY A 420 -10.91 -4.33 3.92
CA GLY A 420 -9.74 -3.51 4.29
C GLY A 420 -8.41 -4.06 3.76
N VAL A 421 -8.16 -5.37 3.91
CA VAL A 421 -6.96 -6.04 3.36
C VAL A 421 -6.94 -5.98 1.83
N MET A 422 -8.10 -6.16 1.19
CA MET A 422 -8.22 -6.06 -0.26
C MET A 422 -7.92 -4.64 -0.76
N GLU A 423 -8.48 -3.61 -0.12
CA GLU A 423 -8.19 -2.23 -0.45
C GLU A 423 -6.72 -1.88 -0.25
N PHE A 424 -6.12 -2.36 0.85
CA PHE A 424 -4.69 -2.23 1.10
C PHE A 424 -3.86 -2.88 -0.03
N GLY A 425 -4.17 -4.13 -0.40
CA GLY A 425 -3.48 -4.83 -1.48
C GLY A 425 -3.62 -4.13 -2.83
N LYS A 426 -4.80 -3.58 -3.13
CA LYS A 426 -5.01 -2.82 -4.37
C LYS A 426 -4.19 -1.52 -4.39
N ALA A 427 -4.10 -0.80 -3.27
CA ALA A 427 -3.27 0.39 -3.15
C ALA A 427 -1.77 0.06 -3.31
N LEU A 428 -1.30 -0.97 -2.60
CA LEU A 428 0.09 -1.45 -2.66
C LEU A 428 0.52 -1.83 -4.09
N LEU A 429 -0.37 -2.49 -4.84
CA LEU A 429 -0.09 -2.99 -6.18
C LEU A 429 -0.49 -2.03 -7.31
N GLY A 430 -1.00 -0.83 -6.98
CA GLY A 430 -1.47 0.14 -7.97
C GLY A 430 -2.62 -0.38 -8.84
N VAL A 431 -3.48 -1.24 -8.27
CA VAL A 431 -4.60 -1.87 -8.98
C VAL A 431 -5.84 -0.97 -8.91
N HIS A 432 -6.39 -0.66 -10.08
CA HIS A 432 -7.69 0.00 -10.25
C HIS A 432 -8.73 -1.03 -10.71
N CYS A 433 -9.73 -1.34 -9.89
CA CYS A 433 -10.79 -2.28 -10.19
C CYS A 433 -12.00 -2.13 -9.23
N GLN A 434 -12.96 -3.04 -9.39
CA GLN A 434 -14.23 -3.24 -8.69
C GLN A 434 -15.33 -2.28 -9.13
N MET A 435 -15.39 -1.11 -8.53
CA MET A 435 -16.33 -0.05 -8.86
C MET A 435 -15.54 1.24 -9.00
N GLY A 436 -15.62 1.84 -10.17
CA GLY A 436 -14.71 2.90 -10.59
C GLY A 436 -15.41 3.91 -11.46
N TYR A 437 -14.66 4.94 -11.81
CA TYR A 437 -15.13 6.00 -12.69
C TYR A 437 -14.22 6.10 -13.91
N LEU A 438 -14.77 6.56 -15.03
CA LEU A 438 -14.03 6.78 -16.25
C LEU A 438 -14.65 7.93 -17.03
N ASP A 439 -13.80 8.72 -17.66
CA ASP A 439 -14.24 9.68 -18.68
C ASP A 439 -15.03 8.95 -19.79
N ARG A 440 -16.20 9.47 -20.14
CA ARG A 440 -17.10 8.83 -21.12
C ARG A 440 -16.47 8.77 -22.52
N GLY A 441 -15.73 9.81 -22.91
CA GLY A 441 -15.00 9.84 -24.18
C GLY A 441 -13.93 8.76 -24.23
N LEU A 442 -13.16 8.61 -23.14
CA LEU A 442 -12.19 7.52 -23.00
C LEU A 442 -12.88 6.15 -23.01
N PHE A 443 -14.00 5.98 -22.30
CA PHE A 443 -14.77 4.73 -22.30
C PHE A 443 -15.19 4.30 -23.71
N ALA A 444 -15.73 5.25 -24.50
CA ALA A 444 -16.14 5.02 -25.87
C ALA A 444 -14.96 4.65 -26.78
N ARG A 445 -13.83 5.37 -26.68
CA ARG A 445 -12.60 5.07 -27.43
C ARG A 445 -12.04 3.67 -27.13
N LEU A 446 -12.18 3.21 -25.89
CA LEU A 446 -11.74 1.89 -25.48
C LEU A 446 -12.68 0.76 -25.93
N GLY A 447 -13.87 1.07 -26.46
CA GLY A 447 -14.90 0.09 -26.81
C GLY A 447 -15.61 -0.51 -25.60
N GLY A 448 -15.60 0.19 -24.46
CA GLY A 448 -16.29 -0.23 -23.23
C GLY A 448 -15.76 -1.51 -22.58
N PHE A 449 -16.62 -2.17 -21.79
CA PHE A 449 -16.33 -3.45 -21.15
C PHE A 449 -16.37 -4.59 -22.17
N ARG A 450 -15.39 -5.50 -22.07
CA ARG A 450 -15.35 -6.71 -22.89
C ARG A 450 -16.43 -7.68 -22.45
N ARG A 451 -17.37 -7.97 -23.36
CA ARG A 451 -18.51 -8.87 -23.14
C ARG A 451 -18.11 -10.33 -23.02
N ASP A 452 -16.96 -10.71 -23.58
CA ASP A 452 -16.47 -12.08 -23.57
C ASP A 452 -15.79 -12.49 -22.24
N LEU A 453 -15.64 -11.57 -21.29
CA LEU A 453 -15.02 -11.84 -19.99
C LEU A 453 -16.09 -12.14 -18.93
N ARG A 454 -16.00 -13.33 -18.32
CA ARG A 454 -16.84 -13.71 -17.15
C ARG A 454 -16.36 -13.14 -15.80
N LEU A 455 -15.09 -12.74 -15.73
CA LEU A 455 -14.45 -12.27 -14.50
C LEU A 455 -13.42 -11.20 -14.84
N ALA A 456 -13.33 -10.19 -13.98
CA ALA A 456 -12.33 -9.12 -14.02
C ALA A 456 -12.44 -8.23 -15.28
N GLU A 457 -13.65 -7.99 -15.77
CA GLU A 457 -13.96 -7.10 -16.90
C GLU A 457 -13.56 -5.64 -16.62
N ASP A 458 -13.70 -5.24 -15.36
CA ASP A 458 -13.30 -3.97 -14.77
C ASP A 458 -11.77 -3.77 -14.74
N VAL A 459 -11.02 -4.80 -14.32
CA VAL A 459 -9.55 -4.81 -14.33
C VAL A 459 -9.05 -4.69 -15.77
N ASP A 460 -9.69 -5.39 -16.71
CA ASP A 460 -9.35 -5.29 -18.13
C ASP A 460 -9.54 -3.87 -18.68
N LEU A 461 -10.71 -3.27 -18.44
CA LEU A 461 -11.02 -1.90 -18.83
C LEU A 461 -9.99 -0.91 -18.26
N MET A 462 -9.71 -0.99 -16.96
CA MET A 462 -8.76 -0.08 -16.30
C MET A 462 -7.33 -0.28 -16.80
N ARG A 463 -6.90 -1.51 -17.13
CA ARG A 463 -5.59 -1.76 -17.76
C ARG A 463 -5.52 -1.21 -19.19
N ARG A 464 -6.61 -1.26 -19.96
CA ARG A 464 -6.68 -0.63 -21.28
C ARG A 464 -6.62 0.90 -21.16
N ALA A 465 -7.38 1.49 -20.24
CA ALA A 465 -7.33 2.92 -19.93
C ALA A 465 -5.93 3.38 -19.50
N ALA A 466 -5.29 2.67 -18.57
CA ALA A 466 -3.93 2.98 -18.12
C ALA A 466 -2.90 2.94 -19.25
N ARG A 467 -3.05 2.02 -20.22
CA ARG A 467 -2.17 1.96 -21.40
C ARG A 467 -2.42 3.14 -22.34
N TRP A 468 -3.67 3.52 -22.56
CA TRP A 468 -4.03 4.66 -23.41
C TRP A 468 -3.50 5.99 -22.86
N LEU A 469 -3.73 6.24 -21.56
CA LEU A 469 -3.34 7.48 -20.90
C LEU A 469 -1.83 7.71 -20.81
N ARG A 470 -1.02 6.66 -21.00
CA ARG A 470 0.45 6.81 -21.14
C ARG A 470 0.85 7.57 -22.41
N PHE A 471 0.01 7.55 -23.44
CA PHE A 471 0.28 8.21 -24.72
C PHE A 471 -0.47 9.54 -24.87
N ASP A 472 -1.73 9.60 -24.39
CA ASP A 472 -2.64 10.74 -24.60
C ASP A 472 -2.49 11.87 -23.55
N GLY A 473 -1.71 11.61 -22.48
CA GLY A 473 -1.66 12.49 -21.31
C GLY A 473 -2.85 12.30 -20.36
N GLY A 474 -2.57 12.28 -19.05
CA GLY A 474 -3.56 12.02 -18.00
C GLY A 474 -3.17 10.86 -17.09
N ARG A 475 -4.00 10.59 -16.08
CA ARG A 475 -3.72 9.52 -15.10
C ARG A 475 -4.97 8.80 -14.64
N LEU A 476 -4.78 7.57 -14.16
CA LEU A 476 -5.76 6.95 -13.29
C LEU A 476 -5.55 7.42 -11.85
N GLN A 477 -6.63 7.67 -11.13
CA GLN A 477 -6.58 8.13 -9.74
C GLN A 477 -7.61 7.38 -8.90
N ARG A 478 -7.22 7.05 -7.67
CA ARG A 478 -8.11 6.42 -6.70
C ARG A 478 -8.85 7.49 -5.91
N VAL A 479 -10.15 7.32 -5.74
CA VAL A 479 -11.02 8.18 -4.93
C VAL A 479 -11.32 7.46 -3.61
N GLY A 480 -11.17 8.16 -2.48
CA GLY A 480 -11.19 7.60 -1.13
C GLY A 480 -9.79 7.26 -0.61
N ALA A 481 -9.49 7.60 0.64
CA ALA A 481 -8.16 7.40 1.24
C ALA A 481 -7.88 5.91 1.54
N MET A 482 -6.61 5.52 1.59
CA MET A 482 -6.19 4.18 2.04
C MET A 482 -6.80 3.88 3.42
N PRO A 483 -7.23 2.64 3.71
CA PRO A 483 -7.74 2.31 5.04
C PRO A 483 -6.64 2.51 6.09
N LEU A 484 -6.64 3.65 6.75
CA LEU A 484 -6.25 3.71 8.15
C LEU A 484 -7.38 3.00 8.89
N VAL A 485 -7.08 1.86 9.50
CA VAL A 485 -8.05 1.00 10.21
C VAL A 485 -9.01 1.83 11.08
N GLY A 486 -10.23 2.15 10.66
CA GLY A 486 -11.23 2.85 11.49
C GLY A 486 -11.19 4.38 11.42
N ASP A 487 -11.43 4.94 10.25
CA ASP A 487 -11.83 6.33 10.07
C ASP A 487 -13.33 6.39 9.74
N GLU A 488 -14.17 6.71 10.72
CA GLU A 488 -15.63 6.86 10.54
C GLU A 488 -15.97 8.07 9.64
N SER A 489 -15.01 8.96 9.36
CA SER A 489 -15.21 10.11 8.48
C SER A 489 -14.98 9.85 6.99
N ASP A 490 -14.59 8.61 6.63
CA ASP A 490 -14.33 8.18 5.24
C ASP A 490 -15.58 7.56 4.57
N GLU A 491 -16.67 7.32 5.31
CA GLU A 491 -17.92 6.76 4.78
C GLU A 491 -18.53 7.60 3.65
N GLY A 492 -18.33 8.93 3.72
CA GLY A 492 -18.77 9.84 2.67
C GLY A 492 -17.99 9.73 1.35
N LEU A 493 -16.83 9.07 1.32
CA LEU A 493 -15.93 9.01 0.16
C LEU A 493 -15.66 7.59 -0.35
N CYS A 494 -16.46 6.61 0.09
CA CYS A 494 -16.35 5.22 -0.34
C CYS A 494 -17.67 4.68 -0.90
N ILE A 495 -17.60 3.51 -1.53
CA ILE A 495 -18.74 2.67 -1.85
C ILE A 495 -18.89 1.63 -0.74
N MET A 496 -20.08 1.50 -0.16
CA MET A 496 -20.40 0.41 0.76
C MET A 496 -21.07 -0.71 -0.04
N THR A 497 -20.53 -1.92 0.02
CA THR A 497 -21.01 -3.08 -0.75
C THR A 497 -21.48 -4.21 0.15
N SER A 498 -22.55 -4.89 -0.25
CA SER A 498 -23.07 -6.05 0.47
C SER A 498 -22.02 -7.18 0.56
N PRO A 499 -21.68 -7.67 1.76
CA PRO A 499 -20.76 -8.79 1.93
C PRO A 499 -21.42 -10.15 1.74
N ARG A 500 -22.69 -10.23 1.28
CA ARG A 500 -23.43 -11.49 1.09
C ARG A 500 -22.65 -12.56 0.32
N ARG A 501 -21.83 -12.14 -0.64
CA ARG A 501 -20.95 -13.00 -1.45
C ARG A 501 -19.88 -13.73 -0.62
N LEU A 502 -19.50 -13.19 0.55
CA LEU A 502 -18.59 -13.82 1.51
C LEU A 502 -19.28 -14.90 2.38
N ARG A 503 -20.62 -14.81 2.54
CA ARG A 503 -21.43 -15.68 3.39
C ARG A 503 -21.92 -16.95 2.67
N GLY A 504 -21.67 -17.07 1.37
CA GLY A 504 -22.18 -18.19 0.55
C GLY A 504 -21.59 -19.57 0.89
N MET A 505 -20.64 -19.66 1.82
CA MET A 505 -20.05 -20.94 2.27
C MET A 505 -19.81 -20.92 3.79
N PRO A 506 -20.02 -22.05 4.50
CA PRO A 506 -19.83 -22.14 5.94
C PRO A 506 -18.37 -21.92 6.34
N TRP A 507 -18.13 -21.61 7.62
CA TRP A 507 -16.79 -21.44 8.20
C TRP A 507 -15.89 -20.38 7.55
N ARG A 508 -16.49 -19.34 6.93
CA ARG A 508 -15.77 -18.25 6.24
C ARG A 508 -14.92 -18.70 5.04
N LEU A 509 -15.10 -19.94 4.56
CA LEU A 509 -14.48 -20.44 3.34
C LEU A 509 -14.86 -19.61 2.11
N GLY A 510 -16.01 -18.94 2.13
CA GLY A 510 -16.44 -18.01 1.07
C GLY A 510 -15.46 -16.85 0.86
N MET A 511 -14.78 -16.37 1.91
CA MET A 511 -13.77 -15.33 1.82
C MET A 511 -12.51 -15.83 1.08
N PHE A 512 -12.05 -17.03 1.44
CA PHE A 512 -10.91 -17.68 0.78
C PHE A 512 -11.22 -18.01 -0.69
N TRP A 513 -12.40 -18.57 -0.95
CA TRP A 513 -12.87 -18.89 -2.29
C TRP A 513 -12.97 -17.65 -3.17
N MET A 514 -13.50 -16.54 -2.64
CA MET A 514 -13.60 -15.29 -3.38
C MET A 514 -12.23 -14.67 -3.66
N LEU A 515 -11.33 -14.65 -2.66
CA LEU A 515 -9.95 -14.21 -2.83
C LEU A 515 -9.23 -15.02 -3.91
N LEU A 516 -9.39 -16.35 -3.90
CA LEU A 516 -8.84 -17.24 -4.91
C LEU A 516 -9.43 -16.94 -6.29
N ARG A 517 -10.75 -16.85 -6.41
CA ARG A 517 -11.45 -16.56 -7.68
C ARG A 517 -11.02 -15.23 -8.28
N TRP A 518 -10.92 -14.18 -7.47
CA TRP A 518 -10.45 -12.86 -7.91
C TRP A 518 -8.97 -12.85 -8.27
N SER A 519 -8.13 -13.55 -7.49
CA SER A 519 -6.70 -13.71 -7.79
C SER A 519 -6.49 -14.41 -9.14
N LEU A 520 -7.25 -15.49 -9.39
CA LEU A 520 -7.25 -16.18 -10.67
C LEU A 520 -7.72 -15.27 -11.81
N GLY A 521 -8.80 -14.50 -11.63
CA GLY A 521 -9.28 -13.52 -12.62
C GLY A 521 -8.27 -12.42 -12.94
N PHE A 522 -7.54 -11.91 -11.94
CA PHE A 522 -6.47 -10.92 -12.10
C PHE A 522 -5.29 -11.47 -12.92
N LEU A 523 -5.00 -12.77 -12.77
CA LEU A 523 -4.00 -13.54 -13.50
C LEU A 523 -4.47 -14.02 -14.89
N GLY A 524 -5.71 -13.74 -15.26
CA GLY A 524 -6.28 -14.13 -16.54
C GLY A 524 -6.83 -15.55 -16.60
N ILE A 525 -7.01 -16.22 -15.47
CA ILE A 525 -7.48 -17.60 -15.34
C ILE A 525 -8.98 -17.57 -15.00
N GLY A 526 -9.77 -18.43 -15.65
CA GLY A 526 -11.22 -18.48 -15.43
C GLY A 526 -12.02 -17.35 -16.10
N ARG A 527 -11.38 -16.54 -16.96
CA ARG A 527 -12.03 -15.53 -17.82
C ARG A 527 -12.80 -16.14 -19.00
N GLY A 528 -13.39 -17.33 -18.84
CA GLY A 528 -13.95 -18.14 -19.93
C GLY A 528 -14.89 -17.33 -20.83
N ARG A 529 -14.84 -17.63 -22.14
CA ARG A 529 -15.65 -16.98 -23.17
C ARG A 529 -17.15 -17.26 -22.96
N TYR A 530 -18.04 -16.38 -23.42
CA TYR A 530 -19.40 -16.81 -23.77
C TYR A 530 -19.30 -17.88 -24.88
N PRO A 531 -20.10 -18.95 -24.85
CA PRO A 531 -20.15 -19.86 -25.98
C PRO A 531 -20.80 -19.11 -27.16
N ALA A 532 -19.97 -18.61 -28.07
CA ALA A 532 -20.39 -18.20 -29.39
C ALA A 532 -19.38 -18.79 -30.38
N GLY A 533 -19.81 -19.85 -31.07
CA GLY A 533 -19.26 -20.42 -32.31
C GLY A 533 -17.74 -20.56 -32.47
N GLY A 534 -17.24 -21.80 -32.35
CA GLY A 534 -16.08 -22.34 -33.09
C GLY A 534 -14.66 -21.90 -32.66
N PRO A 535 -13.67 -22.81 -32.58
CA PRO A 535 -12.27 -22.45 -32.33
C PRO A 535 -11.53 -22.12 -33.64
N ALA A 536 -10.78 -21.01 -33.66
CA ALA A 536 -9.65 -20.87 -34.58
C ALA A 536 -8.41 -21.56 -33.97
N PRO A 537 -7.68 -22.44 -34.70
CA PRO A 537 -6.52 -23.15 -34.18
C PRO A 537 -5.23 -22.31 -34.32
N ASN A 538 -4.21 -22.68 -33.54
CA ASN A 538 -2.81 -22.24 -33.61
C ASN A 538 -2.38 -20.97 -32.83
N ALA A 539 -2.72 -20.91 -31.54
CA ALA A 539 -1.90 -20.16 -30.57
C ALA A 539 -1.24 -21.14 -29.58
N PRO A 540 0.06 -21.00 -29.26
CA PRO A 540 0.70 -21.84 -28.26
C PRO A 540 -0.05 -21.70 -26.92
N PRO A 541 -0.20 -22.80 -26.14
CA PRO A 541 -0.98 -22.76 -24.92
C PRO A 541 -0.40 -21.72 -23.96
N PRO A 542 -1.24 -20.85 -23.35
CA PRO A 542 -0.76 -19.86 -22.42
C PRO A 542 -0.03 -20.54 -21.26
N PRO A 543 1.01 -19.91 -20.68
CA PRO A 543 1.76 -20.49 -19.58
C PRO A 543 0.82 -20.82 -18.42
N THR A 544 1.03 -21.99 -17.81
CA THR A 544 0.19 -22.50 -16.71
C THR A 544 0.07 -21.47 -15.58
N PRO A 545 -1.05 -21.45 -14.83
CA PRO A 545 -1.29 -20.58 -13.69
C PRO A 545 -0.09 -20.40 -12.74
N ALA A 546 0.57 -21.51 -12.44
CA ALA A 546 1.76 -21.56 -11.59
C ALA A 546 2.93 -20.73 -12.17
N ARG A 547 3.14 -20.80 -13.48
CA ARG A 547 4.22 -20.07 -14.18
C ARG A 547 3.96 -18.56 -14.23
N ARG A 548 2.70 -18.12 -14.26
CA ARG A 548 2.33 -16.69 -14.21
C ARG A 548 2.48 -16.10 -12.81
N ILE A 549 2.09 -16.85 -11.77
CA ILE A 549 2.31 -16.49 -10.37
C ILE A 549 3.82 -16.40 -10.08
N ALA A 550 4.58 -17.39 -10.54
CA ALA A 550 6.03 -17.42 -10.43
C ALA A 550 6.70 -16.18 -11.03
N MET A 551 6.28 -15.78 -12.23
CA MET A 551 6.84 -14.61 -12.92
C MET A 551 6.41 -13.28 -12.27
N ALA A 552 5.23 -13.21 -11.67
CA ALA A 552 4.78 -12.02 -10.94
C ALA A 552 5.56 -11.85 -9.62
N ILE A 553 5.77 -12.95 -8.88
CA ILE A 553 6.60 -12.96 -7.68
C ILE A 553 8.05 -12.61 -8.03
N LEU A 554 8.60 -13.18 -9.11
CA LEU A 554 9.95 -12.87 -9.59
C LEU A 554 10.10 -11.39 -9.97
N ARG A 555 9.11 -10.81 -10.67
CA ARG A 555 9.12 -9.37 -11.00
C ARG A 555 9.03 -8.49 -9.77
N LEU A 556 8.22 -8.87 -8.78
CA LEU A 556 8.11 -8.16 -7.50
C LEU A 556 9.44 -8.21 -6.74
N VAL A 557 10.10 -9.38 -6.72
CA VAL A 557 11.44 -9.59 -6.15
C VAL A 557 12.47 -8.70 -6.83
N LEU A 558 12.53 -8.69 -8.16
CA LEU A 558 13.46 -7.85 -8.94
C LEU A 558 13.22 -6.34 -8.71
N LEU A 559 11.96 -5.92 -8.57
CA LEU A 559 11.61 -4.53 -8.27
C LEU A 559 12.00 -4.11 -6.84
N THR A 560 11.97 -5.03 -5.88
CA THR A 560 12.40 -4.77 -4.49
C THR A 560 13.91 -4.94 -4.26
N ALA A 561 14.60 -5.66 -5.15
CA ALA A 561 16.04 -5.87 -5.09
C ALA A 561 16.86 -4.70 -5.65
N ALA A 562 16.24 -3.79 -6.40
CA ALA A 562 16.89 -2.66 -7.08
C ALA A 562 17.50 -1.58 -6.15
N HIS A 563 17.52 -1.81 -4.83
CA HIS A 563 18.12 -0.89 -3.88
C HIS A 563 18.84 -1.60 -2.73
N ARG A 564 20.18 -1.56 -2.81
CA ARG A 564 21.15 -1.28 -1.73
C ARG A 564 22.16 -2.36 -1.33
N SER A 565 23.27 -1.79 -0.85
CA SER A 565 24.49 -2.28 -0.20
C SER A 565 24.49 -3.69 0.41
N SER A 566 25.57 -4.40 0.08
CA SER A 566 26.12 -5.65 0.64
C SER A 566 25.47 -6.20 1.92
N GLY A 567 24.88 -7.39 1.79
CA GLY A 567 24.78 -8.38 2.87
C GLY A 567 23.57 -8.30 3.82
N ARG A 568 22.60 -7.40 3.60
CA ARG A 568 21.39 -7.31 4.45
C ARG A 568 20.11 -7.37 3.61
N PRO A 569 19.24 -8.41 3.77
CA PRO A 569 17.99 -8.51 3.01
C PRO A 569 17.02 -7.39 3.43
N ALA A 570 16.43 -6.69 2.46
CA ALA A 570 15.46 -5.61 2.67
C ALA A 570 14.17 -5.82 1.84
N GLY A 571 13.07 -5.19 2.26
CA GLY A 571 11.78 -5.31 1.58
C GLY A 571 11.13 -6.70 1.69
N LEU A 572 10.47 -7.18 0.62
CA LEU A 572 9.86 -8.52 0.56
C LEU A 572 10.88 -9.66 0.73
N LEU A 573 12.19 -9.38 0.60
CA LEU A 573 13.25 -10.38 0.75
C LEU A 573 13.48 -10.81 2.20
N TRP A 574 13.05 -10.01 3.18
CA TRP A 574 13.06 -10.43 4.58
C TRP A 574 12.14 -11.65 4.84
N ILE A 575 11.04 -11.78 4.07
CA ILE A 575 10.14 -12.94 4.15
C ILE A 575 10.90 -14.21 3.74
N TRP A 576 11.76 -14.12 2.73
CA TRP A 576 12.56 -15.25 2.26
C TRP A 576 13.69 -15.60 3.23
N TRP A 577 14.31 -14.61 3.86
CA TRP A 577 15.27 -14.83 4.94
C TRP A 577 14.62 -15.52 6.16
N LEU A 578 13.41 -15.11 6.53
CA LEU A 578 12.62 -15.75 7.58
C LEU A 578 12.24 -17.19 7.19
N TRP A 579 11.79 -17.40 5.95
CA TRP A 579 11.47 -18.72 5.43
C TRP A 579 12.68 -19.67 5.45
N ASP A 580 13.87 -19.19 5.07
CA ASP A 580 15.12 -19.97 5.10
C ASP A 580 15.45 -20.44 6.53
N ARG A 581 15.32 -19.55 7.53
CA ARG A 581 15.49 -19.90 8.95
C ARG A 581 14.45 -20.91 9.43
N LEU A 582 13.20 -20.74 9.04
CA LEU A 582 12.13 -21.69 9.37
C LEU A 582 12.37 -23.05 8.72
N TYR A 583 12.84 -23.08 7.46
CA TYR A 583 13.17 -24.29 6.73
C TYR A 583 14.31 -25.07 7.40
N VAL A 584 15.41 -24.37 7.73
CA VAL A 584 16.56 -24.95 8.46
C VAL A 584 16.10 -25.56 9.78
N ARG A 585 15.26 -24.85 10.54
CA ARG A 585 14.75 -25.32 11.83
C ARG A 585 13.75 -26.48 11.70
N TRP A 586 12.86 -26.44 10.71
CA TRP A 586 11.89 -27.50 10.45
C TRP A 586 12.61 -28.80 10.08
N HIS A 587 13.56 -28.72 9.14
CA HIS A 587 14.32 -29.88 8.68
C HIS A 587 15.48 -30.27 9.60
N GLY A 588 15.66 -29.57 10.72
CA GLY A 588 16.70 -29.86 11.71
C GLY A 588 18.12 -29.79 11.14
N LEU A 589 18.35 -28.92 10.15
CA LEU A 589 19.63 -28.82 9.47
C LEU A 589 20.66 -28.13 10.36
N ARG A 590 21.91 -28.58 10.30
CA ARG A 590 23.03 -28.10 11.13
C ARG A 590 24.19 -27.67 10.25
N PRO A 591 24.97 -26.64 10.63
CA PRO A 591 26.14 -26.25 9.86
C PRO A 591 27.17 -27.39 9.88
N VAL A 592 27.88 -27.59 8.78
CA VAL A 592 28.95 -28.60 8.70
C VAL A 592 30.09 -28.26 9.67
N SER A 593 30.47 -26.98 9.74
CA SER A 593 31.49 -26.43 10.64
C SER A 593 31.31 -24.91 10.80
N GLU A 594 32.09 -24.29 11.68
CA GLU A 594 32.13 -22.85 11.82
C GLU A 594 32.68 -22.21 10.52
N GLY A 595 31.92 -21.30 9.91
CA GLY A 595 32.25 -20.72 8.60
C GLY A 595 31.92 -21.59 7.36
N SER A 596 31.32 -22.78 7.53
CA SER A 596 30.89 -23.61 6.40
C SER A 596 29.89 -22.90 5.48
N VAL A 597 29.87 -23.24 4.19
CA VAL A 597 28.87 -22.77 3.23
C VAL A 597 27.65 -23.69 3.14
N LEU A 598 27.71 -24.88 3.76
CA LEU A 598 26.62 -25.85 3.80
C LEU A 598 26.03 -26.07 5.20
N TYR A 599 24.71 -26.22 5.20
CA TYR A 599 23.91 -26.92 6.19
C TYR A 599 23.74 -28.38 5.76
N TYR A 600 23.67 -29.31 6.69
CA TYR A 600 23.39 -30.73 6.45
C TYR A 600 22.31 -31.28 7.39
N GLY A 601 21.63 -32.34 6.98
CA GLY A 601 20.71 -33.10 7.81
C GLY A 601 20.45 -34.49 7.23
N PHE A 602 20.10 -35.46 8.06
CA PHE A 602 19.92 -36.85 7.63
C PHE A 602 18.46 -37.24 7.52
N GLU A 603 18.10 -37.83 6.38
CA GLU A 603 16.76 -38.38 6.14
C GLU A 603 16.83 -39.81 5.62
N THR A 604 15.72 -40.53 5.73
CA THR A 604 15.60 -41.89 5.19
C THR A 604 14.96 -41.80 3.81
N TYR A 605 15.58 -42.43 2.82
CA TYR A 605 15.02 -42.51 1.48
C TYR A 605 13.74 -43.35 1.48
N ARG A 606 12.61 -42.73 1.12
CA ARG A 606 11.27 -43.35 1.19
C ARG A 606 10.65 -43.64 -0.17
N ALA A 607 11.26 -43.16 -1.26
CA ALA A 607 10.67 -43.33 -2.58
C ALA A 607 10.78 -44.80 -3.05
N PRO A 608 9.78 -45.29 -3.81
CA PRO A 608 9.71 -46.70 -4.22
C PRO A 608 10.71 -47.06 -5.32
N ARG A 609 11.20 -46.08 -6.10
CA ARG A 609 12.18 -46.31 -7.17
C ARG A 609 13.59 -46.05 -6.63
N PRO A 610 14.55 -46.98 -6.81
CA PRO A 610 15.93 -46.74 -6.42
C PRO A 610 16.60 -45.73 -7.36
N VAL A 611 17.56 -44.94 -6.83
CA VAL A 611 18.39 -44.01 -7.61
C VAL A 611 19.76 -44.63 -7.84
N ARG A 612 20.18 -44.77 -9.10
CA ARG A 612 21.53 -45.21 -9.46
C ARG A 612 22.40 -44.00 -9.78
N LEU A 613 23.53 -43.88 -9.10
CA LEU A 613 24.48 -42.78 -9.22
C LEU A 613 25.63 -43.14 -10.17
N GLY A 614 26.31 -42.12 -10.69
CA GLY A 614 27.40 -42.31 -11.66
C GLY A 614 28.62 -43.11 -11.14
N ASP A 615 28.76 -43.25 -9.83
CA ASP A 615 29.82 -44.03 -9.17
C ASP A 615 29.43 -45.48 -8.85
N GLY A 616 28.30 -45.95 -9.38
CA GLY A 616 27.76 -47.29 -9.14
C GLY A 616 26.99 -47.42 -7.83
N THR A 617 26.91 -46.38 -6.99
CA THR A 617 26.08 -46.38 -5.78
C THR A 617 24.60 -46.47 -6.13
N THR A 618 23.86 -47.38 -5.48
CA THR A 618 22.40 -47.47 -5.60
C THR A 618 21.77 -47.07 -4.27
N VAL A 619 20.91 -46.04 -4.31
CA VAL A 619 20.12 -45.58 -3.16
C VAL A 619 18.76 -46.26 -3.20
N ALA A 620 18.47 -47.10 -2.22
CA ALA A 620 17.25 -47.88 -2.08
C ALA A 620 16.39 -47.41 -0.90
N ARG A 621 15.12 -47.82 -0.90
CA ARG A 621 14.16 -47.47 0.16
C ARG A 621 14.67 -47.99 1.50
N GLY A 622 14.78 -47.11 2.50
CA GLY A 622 15.31 -47.43 3.82
C GLY A 622 16.73 -46.88 4.07
N ASP A 623 17.47 -46.58 3.01
CA ASP A 623 18.82 -46.03 3.12
C ASP A 623 18.82 -44.64 3.77
N ARG A 624 19.89 -44.33 4.50
CA ARG A 624 20.13 -42.98 5.02
C ARG A 624 20.80 -42.14 3.95
N VAL A 625 20.28 -40.93 3.75
CA VAL A 625 20.82 -39.94 2.81
C VAL A 625 21.05 -38.63 3.54
N CYS A 626 22.14 -37.95 3.18
CA CYS A 626 22.53 -36.68 3.75
C CYS A 626 22.01 -35.55 2.85
N ARG A 627 21.02 -34.79 3.33
CA ARG A 627 20.51 -33.62 2.63
C ARG A 627 21.40 -32.42 2.94
N ILE A 628 21.81 -31.70 1.89
CA ILE A 628 22.55 -30.45 2.00
C ILE A 628 21.68 -29.24 1.62
N HIS A 629 21.91 -28.12 2.28
CA HIS A 629 21.28 -26.82 2.01
C HIS A 629 22.30 -25.70 2.09
N MET A 630 22.19 -24.67 1.25
CA MET A 630 23.17 -23.58 1.24
C MET A 630 22.99 -22.63 2.42
N ARG A 631 24.09 -22.19 3.03
CA ARG A 631 24.11 -21.16 4.07
C ARG A 631 24.06 -19.78 3.43
N ASN A 632 22.84 -19.31 3.14
CA ASN A 632 22.62 -18.02 2.50
C ASN A 632 23.20 -16.84 3.31
N GLU A 633 23.27 -16.94 4.63
CA GLU A 633 23.89 -15.93 5.49
C GLU A 633 25.41 -15.79 5.26
N VAL A 634 26.11 -16.90 5.03
CA VAL A 634 27.55 -16.92 4.74
C VAL A 634 27.78 -16.44 3.31
N LEU A 635 26.93 -16.85 2.38
CA LEU A 635 26.96 -16.39 0.99
C LEU A 635 26.69 -14.89 0.84
N ALA A 636 25.76 -14.33 1.61
CA ALA A 636 25.42 -12.90 1.57
C ALA A 636 26.48 -12.00 2.23
N GLY A 637 27.19 -12.50 3.25
CA GLY A 637 28.20 -11.76 4.00
C GLY A 637 29.64 -11.92 3.54
N SER A 638 29.91 -12.73 2.52
CA SER A 638 31.27 -13.12 2.09
C SER A 638 31.66 -12.59 0.71
N GLU A 639 32.96 -12.69 0.41
CA GLU A 639 33.55 -12.42 -0.91
C GLU A 639 33.00 -13.31 -2.06
N TYR A 640 32.23 -14.35 -1.73
CA TYR A 640 31.63 -15.29 -2.67
C TYR A 640 30.35 -14.78 -3.34
N ALA A 641 29.79 -13.64 -2.88
CA ALA A 641 28.58 -13.03 -3.42
C ALA A 641 28.70 -12.53 -4.87
N LEU A 642 29.90 -12.56 -5.46
CA LEU A 642 30.17 -12.16 -6.86
C LEU A 642 30.33 -13.42 -7.73
N LEU A 643 29.24 -13.87 -8.37
CA LEU A 643 29.30 -14.93 -9.38
C LEU A 643 29.96 -14.39 -10.67
N GLY A 644 31.30 -14.41 -10.68
CA GLY A 644 32.20 -14.10 -11.80
C GLY A 644 33.52 -14.89 -11.67
N LYS A 645 34.68 -14.29 -12.00
CA LYS A 645 36.05 -14.91 -11.92
C LYS A 645 36.40 -15.59 -10.57
N ARG A 646 35.56 -15.47 -9.53
CA ARG A 646 35.69 -16.02 -8.17
C ARG A 646 34.84 -17.26 -7.88
N ALA A 647 34.08 -17.79 -8.86
CA ALA A 647 33.27 -19.02 -8.70
C ALA A 647 34.08 -20.24 -8.20
N TRP A 648 35.38 -20.27 -8.47
CA TRP A 648 36.31 -21.30 -7.99
C TRP A 648 36.51 -21.32 -6.47
N GLY A 649 36.43 -20.17 -5.79
CA GLY A 649 36.52 -20.10 -4.33
C GLY A 649 35.31 -20.76 -3.66
N PHE A 650 34.12 -20.50 -4.20
CA PHE A 650 32.88 -21.11 -3.74
C PHE A 650 32.84 -22.63 -3.97
N ILE A 651 33.27 -23.09 -5.15
CA ILE A 651 33.38 -24.54 -5.45
C ILE A 651 34.37 -25.21 -4.47
N ARG A 652 35.50 -24.58 -4.16
CA ARG A 652 36.46 -25.10 -3.17
C ARG A 652 35.87 -25.17 -1.76
N ALA A 653 35.12 -24.14 -1.33
CA ALA A 653 34.45 -24.15 -0.04
C ALA A 653 33.40 -25.26 0.06
N MET A 654 32.56 -25.44 -0.97
CA MET A 654 31.60 -26.55 -1.02
C MET A 654 32.29 -27.92 -0.97
N ARG A 655 33.39 -28.10 -1.70
CA ARG A 655 34.15 -29.37 -1.69
C ARG A 655 34.74 -29.67 -0.32
N ARG A 656 35.26 -28.66 0.38
CA ARG A 656 35.77 -28.79 1.74
C ARG A 656 34.66 -29.25 2.70
N ASP A 657 33.49 -28.62 2.65
CA ASP A 657 32.35 -29.00 3.49
C ASP A 657 31.89 -30.44 3.22
N LEU A 658 31.85 -30.87 1.95
CA LEU A 658 31.49 -32.24 1.58
C LEU A 658 32.52 -33.27 2.06
N ALA A 659 33.82 -32.93 2.06
CA ALA A 659 34.86 -33.78 2.61
C ALA A 659 34.72 -33.94 4.14
N VAL A 660 34.46 -32.84 4.85
CA VAL A 660 34.25 -32.85 6.32
C VAL A 660 33.05 -33.72 6.70
N LEU A 661 31.97 -33.73 5.92
CA LEU A 661 30.84 -34.64 6.15
C LEU A 661 31.22 -36.12 6.07
N THR A 662 32.20 -36.46 5.24
CA THR A 662 32.68 -37.83 5.08
C THR A 662 33.62 -38.19 6.23
N GLU A 663 34.54 -37.29 6.58
CA GLU A 663 35.44 -37.42 7.73
C GLU A 663 34.66 -37.58 9.05
N ASN A 664 33.61 -36.77 9.27
CA ASN A 664 32.76 -36.87 10.46
C ASN A 664 32.00 -38.20 10.55
N ALA A 665 31.68 -38.83 9.41
CA ALA A 665 31.04 -40.13 9.39
C ALA A 665 32.04 -41.28 9.67
N GLU A 666 33.32 -41.08 9.37
CA GLU A 666 34.39 -42.05 9.62
C GLU A 666 34.98 -41.93 11.03
N SER A 667 35.05 -40.71 11.57
CA SER A 667 35.56 -40.41 12.92
C SER A 667 34.56 -40.70 14.05
N GLY A 668 33.32 -41.08 13.72
CA GLY A 668 32.28 -41.39 14.70
C GLY A 668 31.55 -40.17 15.27
N ALA A 669 31.67 -39.00 14.65
CA ALA A 669 30.95 -37.78 15.05
C ALA A 669 29.43 -37.86 14.82
N PHE A 670 28.96 -38.82 14.01
CA PHE A 670 27.55 -39.11 13.81
C PHE A 670 27.11 -40.38 14.56
N ASN A 671 25.83 -40.45 14.92
CA ASN A 671 25.28 -41.69 15.48
C ASN A 671 25.41 -42.84 14.47
N LYS A 672 25.45 -44.10 14.96
CA LYS A 672 25.67 -45.30 14.12
C LYS A 672 24.74 -45.40 12.91
N ARG A 673 23.51 -44.91 13.04
CA ARG A 673 22.51 -44.93 11.96
C ARG A 673 22.83 -43.93 10.86
N ASP A 674 23.22 -42.71 11.23
CA ASP A 674 23.49 -41.60 10.32
C ASP A 674 24.90 -41.66 9.72
N ALA A 675 25.86 -42.22 10.46
CA ALA A 675 27.20 -42.52 9.96
C ALA A 675 27.19 -43.48 8.75
N GLY A 676 26.11 -44.24 8.55
CA GLY A 676 25.92 -45.15 7.42
C GLY A 676 25.27 -44.55 6.18
N PHE A 677 25.23 -43.22 6.03
CA PHE A 677 24.59 -42.61 4.86
C PHE A 677 25.28 -43.03 3.55
N VAL A 678 24.47 -43.25 2.50
CA VAL A 678 24.94 -43.80 1.21
C VAL A 678 25.19 -42.71 0.15
N ALA A 679 24.48 -41.59 0.25
CA ALA A 679 24.56 -40.49 -0.72
C ALA A 679 24.23 -39.13 -0.10
N VAL A 680 24.73 -38.07 -0.73
CA VAL A 680 24.36 -36.67 -0.46
C VAL A 680 23.39 -36.18 -1.53
N THR A 681 22.36 -35.44 -1.11
CA THR A 681 21.29 -34.92 -1.99
C THR A 681 20.95 -33.45 -1.73
N GLY A 682 20.49 -32.74 -2.74
CA GLY A 682 20.03 -31.34 -2.64
C GLY A 682 19.25 -30.86 -3.87
N ALA A 683 18.90 -29.58 -3.89
CA ALA A 683 18.23 -28.94 -5.03
C ALA A 683 19.08 -27.81 -5.62
N THR A 684 19.06 -27.63 -6.95
CA THR A 684 19.83 -26.58 -7.62
C THR A 684 19.16 -26.07 -8.89
N LEU A 685 19.49 -24.83 -9.27
CA LEU A 685 19.27 -24.28 -10.63
C LEU A 685 20.56 -24.28 -11.47
N LEU A 686 21.71 -24.55 -10.85
CA LEU A 686 23.04 -24.42 -11.46
C LEU A 686 23.55 -25.79 -11.93
N PHE A 687 22.92 -26.33 -12.97
CA PHE A 687 23.15 -27.72 -13.41
C PHE A 687 24.59 -27.94 -13.87
N ARG A 688 25.17 -26.97 -14.58
CA ARG A 688 26.57 -27.03 -15.03
C ARG A 688 27.55 -27.03 -13.85
N GLY A 689 27.30 -26.22 -12.83
CA GLY A 689 28.14 -26.16 -11.62
C GLY A 689 28.07 -27.46 -10.81
N ALA A 690 26.88 -28.00 -10.61
CA ALA A 690 26.67 -29.25 -9.90
C ALA A 690 27.35 -30.44 -10.60
N ARG A 691 27.20 -30.57 -11.93
CA ARG A 691 27.87 -31.64 -12.71
C ARG A 691 29.40 -31.56 -12.62
N ARG A 692 29.98 -30.36 -12.66
CA ARG A 692 31.43 -30.15 -12.49
C ARG A 692 31.94 -30.57 -11.10
N MET A 693 31.08 -30.62 -10.10
CA MET A 693 31.40 -31.09 -8.75
C MET A 693 31.15 -32.60 -8.57
N GLY A 694 30.83 -33.34 -9.64
CA GLY A 694 30.57 -34.78 -9.59
C GLY A 694 29.13 -35.15 -9.21
N PHE A 695 28.22 -34.18 -9.07
CA PHE A 695 26.81 -34.48 -8.82
C PHE A 695 26.14 -34.98 -10.10
N SER A 696 25.40 -36.07 -9.96
CA SER A 696 24.37 -36.46 -10.91
C SER A 696 23.16 -35.53 -10.73
N VAL A 697 22.61 -35.01 -11.84
CA VAL A 697 21.54 -34.00 -11.81
C VAL A 697 20.36 -34.48 -12.63
N TRP A 698 19.17 -34.49 -12.03
CA TRP A 698 17.91 -34.83 -12.69
C TRP A 698 16.91 -33.68 -12.57
N PRO A 699 16.12 -33.40 -13.61
CA PRO A 699 15.05 -32.41 -13.53
C PRO A 699 13.97 -32.88 -12.55
N ARG A 700 13.50 -31.99 -11.66
CA ARG A 700 12.36 -32.30 -10.79
C ARG A 700 11.04 -32.19 -11.55
N PRO A 701 10.11 -33.15 -11.37
CA PRO A 701 8.75 -33.02 -11.90
C PRO A 701 8.09 -31.72 -11.42
N ARG A 702 7.40 -31.03 -12.33
CA ARG A 702 6.71 -29.78 -12.00
C ARG A 702 5.54 -30.02 -11.05
N SER A 703 5.67 -29.49 -9.85
CA SER A 703 4.65 -29.42 -8.81
C SER A 703 4.57 -27.99 -8.26
N TRP A 704 3.51 -27.66 -7.52
CA TRP A 704 3.41 -26.34 -6.88
C TRP A 704 4.55 -26.09 -5.88
N ARG A 705 5.02 -27.14 -5.18
CA ARG A 705 6.16 -27.07 -4.25
C ARG A 705 7.48 -26.78 -4.97
N SER A 706 7.76 -27.53 -6.04
CA SER A 706 8.97 -27.30 -6.83
C SER A 706 8.96 -25.96 -7.55
N GLU A 707 7.79 -25.42 -7.91
CA GLU A 707 7.70 -24.09 -8.52
C GLU A 707 8.02 -22.97 -7.50
N ILE A 708 7.56 -23.10 -6.26
CA ILE A 708 7.93 -22.18 -5.16
C ILE A 708 9.43 -22.21 -4.92
N GLU A 709 10.03 -23.41 -4.83
CA GLU A 709 11.46 -23.61 -4.63
C GLU A 709 12.29 -23.04 -5.81
N ARG A 710 11.80 -23.19 -7.05
CA ARG A 710 12.39 -22.59 -8.26
C ARG A 710 12.38 -21.06 -8.21
N ILE A 711 11.27 -20.45 -7.80
CA ILE A 711 11.14 -18.98 -7.66
C ILE A 711 12.09 -18.46 -6.59
N TYR A 712 12.18 -19.17 -5.45
CA TYR A 712 13.09 -18.84 -4.36
C TYR A 712 14.55 -18.79 -4.83
N LEU A 713 15.01 -19.87 -5.48
CA LEU A 713 16.39 -19.95 -6.00
C LEU A 713 16.66 -18.93 -7.11
N LEU A 714 15.67 -18.59 -7.95
CA LEU A 714 15.79 -17.52 -8.95
C LEU A 714 15.91 -16.13 -8.30
N GLY A 715 15.16 -15.88 -7.23
CA GLY A 715 15.25 -14.65 -6.46
C GLY A 715 16.62 -14.48 -5.80
N LEU A 716 17.18 -15.58 -5.25
CA LEU A 716 18.53 -15.60 -4.71
C LEU A 716 19.59 -15.34 -5.79
N LEU A 717 19.51 -15.99 -6.95
CA LEU A 717 20.44 -15.75 -8.06
C LEU A 717 20.40 -14.29 -8.55
N ALA A 718 19.23 -13.65 -8.54
CA ALA A 718 19.11 -12.24 -8.89
C ALA A 718 19.80 -11.32 -7.87
N LEU A 719 19.84 -11.70 -6.58
CA LEU A 719 20.54 -10.95 -5.54
C LEU A 719 22.07 -11.08 -5.63
N TYR A 720 22.57 -12.25 -6.06
CA TYR A 720 24.01 -12.51 -6.19
C TYR A 720 24.62 -12.00 -7.52
N ARG A 721 23.79 -11.50 -8.45
CA ARG A 721 24.25 -10.89 -9.71
C ARG A 721 24.39 -9.38 -9.52
N ARG A 722 25.63 -8.90 -9.31
CA ARG A 722 25.94 -7.47 -9.26
C ARG A 722 26.11 -6.94 -10.69
N ASP A 723 25.45 -5.81 -11.01
CA ASP A 723 25.53 -5.11 -12.30
C ASP A 723 26.98 -5.04 -12.83
N SER A 724 27.23 -5.68 -13.97
CA SER A 724 28.32 -5.31 -14.87
C SER A 724 27.74 -5.01 -16.24
N GLU A 725 28.01 -3.82 -16.76
CA GLU A 725 27.53 -3.30 -18.06
C GLU A 725 27.78 -4.26 -19.24
N THR A 726 28.78 -5.13 -19.15
CA THR A 726 29.15 -6.16 -20.12
C THR A 726 28.01 -7.16 -20.43
N ASP A 727 27.05 -7.34 -19.52
CA ASP A 727 25.97 -8.33 -19.69
C ASP A 727 24.74 -7.79 -20.45
N ARG A 728 24.61 -6.45 -20.60
CA ARG A 728 23.56 -5.87 -21.45
C ARG A 728 23.81 -6.17 -22.93
N GLU A 729 25.08 -6.32 -23.32
CA GLU A 729 25.48 -6.73 -24.67
C GLU A 729 25.15 -8.21 -24.93
N LEU A 730 25.39 -9.12 -23.97
CA LEU A 730 25.02 -10.54 -24.11
C LEU A 730 23.50 -10.78 -24.20
N LEU A 731 22.68 -9.96 -23.53
CA LEU A 731 21.21 -10.00 -23.68
C LEU A 731 20.72 -9.40 -25.02
N ALA A 732 21.51 -8.52 -25.63
CA ALA A 732 21.27 -8.03 -26.99
C ALA A 732 21.70 -9.05 -28.05
N GLU A 733 22.81 -9.76 -27.83
CA GLU A 733 23.37 -10.79 -28.72
C GLU A 733 22.66 -12.15 -28.64
N GLY A 734 21.92 -12.42 -27.56
CA GLY A 734 21.09 -13.63 -27.42
C GLY A 734 19.93 -13.76 -28.42
N ARG A 735 19.79 -12.83 -29.37
CA ARG A 735 18.91 -12.95 -30.55
C ARG A 735 19.63 -13.48 -31.80
N SER A 736 20.94 -13.68 -31.77
CA SER A 736 21.70 -14.14 -32.93
C SER A 736 22.83 -15.12 -32.58
N SER A 737 22.50 -16.34 -32.16
CA SER A 737 23.33 -17.49 -32.53
C SER A 737 22.57 -18.81 -32.37
N SER A 738 22.14 -19.39 -33.48
CA SER A 738 21.84 -20.82 -33.57
C SER A 738 23.16 -21.58 -33.74
N ALA A 739 23.53 -22.44 -32.79
CA ALA A 739 24.43 -23.56 -33.04
C ALA A 739 24.37 -24.59 -31.88
N THR A 740 23.69 -25.69 -32.18
CA THR A 740 23.89 -27.09 -31.73
C THR A 740 24.99 -27.38 -30.70
N VAL A 741 24.61 -27.81 -29.48
CA VAL A 741 25.18 -29.00 -28.77
C VAL A 741 24.13 -29.57 -27.77
N SER A 742 23.61 -30.76 -28.11
CA SER A 742 23.17 -31.89 -27.27
C SER A 742 22.45 -31.68 -25.90
N ALA A 743 21.20 -32.17 -25.86
CA ALA A 743 20.39 -32.63 -24.72
C ALA A 743 19.79 -31.60 -23.73
N ASN A 744 18.72 -30.95 -24.21
CA ASN A 744 17.59 -30.30 -23.53
C ASN A 744 17.42 -30.48 -22.01
N VAL A 745 17.86 -29.48 -21.24
CA VAL A 745 17.08 -28.96 -20.09
C VAL A 745 17.07 -27.44 -20.23
N PRO A 746 15.91 -26.76 -20.19
CA PRO A 746 15.88 -25.29 -20.23
C PRO A 746 16.71 -24.73 -19.08
N GLU A 747 17.61 -23.79 -19.35
CA GLU A 747 18.22 -22.98 -18.30
C GLU A 747 17.10 -22.47 -17.36
N TYR A 748 17.30 -22.58 -16.05
CA TYR A 748 16.35 -22.18 -14.99
C TYR A 748 15.23 -23.17 -14.60
N GLU A 749 15.34 -24.46 -14.95
CA GLU A 749 14.54 -25.52 -14.30
C GLU A 749 15.15 -25.99 -12.97
N LEU A 750 14.28 -26.36 -12.02
CA LEU A 750 14.72 -26.90 -10.73
C LEU A 750 15.18 -28.34 -10.89
N GLY A 751 16.42 -28.61 -10.50
CA GLY A 751 17.02 -29.94 -10.52
C GLY A 751 17.21 -30.47 -9.11
N GLU A 752 17.15 -31.79 -8.99
CA GLU A 752 17.63 -32.52 -7.82
C GLU A 752 19.04 -33.05 -8.13
N VAL A 753 19.94 -32.92 -7.15
CA VAL A 753 21.34 -33.34 -7.28
C VAL A 753 21.65 -34.47 -6.32
N TRP A 754 22.44 -35.44 -6.77
CA TRP A 754 22.91 -36.54 -5.95
C TRP A 754 24.38 -36.84 -6.19
N ILE A 755 25.10 -37.21 -5.14
CA ILE A 755 26.48 -37.71 -5.21
C ILE A 755 26.64 -38.85 -4.20
N GLY A 756 27.24 -39.96 -4.63
CA GLY A 756 27.44 -41.12 -3.75
C GLY A 756 28.52 -40.81 -2.73
N ARG A 757 28.41 -41.40 -1.53
CA ARG A 757 29.40 -41.16 -0.46
C ARG A 757 30.82 -41.51 -0.90
N ARG A 758 30.97 -42.55 -1.74
CA ARG A 758 32.26 -42.98 -2.31
C ARG A 758 32.90 -41.90 -3.20
N SER A 759 32.09 -41.02 -3.79
CA SER A 759 32.53 -39.89 -4.62
C SER A 759 32.79 -38.60 -3.84
N LEU A 760 32.50 -38.57 -2.52
CA LEU A 760 32.78 -37.42 -1.66
C LEU A 760 34.25 -37.38 -1.21
N GLY A 761 34.89 -38.54 -1.11
CA GLY A 761 36.31 -38.69 -0.83
C GLY A 761 37.14 -38.42 -2.08
N TRP A 762 37.32 -37.15 -2.42
CA TRP A 762 38.31 -36.78 -3.42
C TRP A 762 39.68 -37.08 -2.82
N SER A 763 40.26 -38.21 -3.20
CA SER A 763 41.60 -38.58 -2.75
C SER A 763 42.57 -37.43 -3.03
N ARG A 764 43.52 -37.25 -2.11
CA ARG A 764 44.70 -36.35 -2.23
C ARG A 764 45.50 -36.52 -3.54
N SER A 765 45.13 -37.46 -4.41
CA SER A 765 45.80 -37.76 -5.68
C SER A 765 45.26 -37.01 -6.91
N SER A 766 44.15 -36.25 -6.83
CA SER A 766 43.59 -35.56 -8.01
C SER A 766 44.02 -34.09 -8.20
N GLU A 767 44.70 -33.48 -7.22
CA GLU A 767 45.25 -32.12 -7.37
C GLU A 767 46.50 -32.05 -8.26
N ALA A 768 47.11 -33.18 -8.64
CA ALA A 768 48.32 -33.22 -9.45
C ALA A 768 48.10 -33.32 -10.98
N SER A 769 46.86 -33.42 -11.48
CA SER A 769 46.63 -33.67 -12.93
C SER A 769 45.58 -32.80 -13.63
N SER A 770 45.16 -31.67 -13.05
CA SER A 770 44.28 -30.73 -13.79
C SER A 770 44.69 -29.26 -13.70
N VAL A 771 45.97 -28.99 -13.38
CA VAL A 771 46.61 -27.72 -13.71
C VAL A 771 47.38 -27.94 -15.03
N ALA A 772 46.63 -27.98 -16.13
CA ALA A 772 47.10 -27.82 -17.50
C ALA A 772 45.95 -27.22 -18.32
#